data_AF-A0A4Z1CTX1-F1
#
_entry.id   AF-A0A4Z1CTX1-F1
#
_cell.length_a   1.000
_cell.length_b   1.000
_cell.length_c   1.000
_cell.angle_alpha   90.00
_cell.angle_beta   90.00
_cell.angle_gamma   90.00
#
_symmetry.space_group_name_H-M   'P 1'
#
loop_
_entity.id
_entity.type
_entity.pdbx_description
1 polymer ?
#
loop_
_entity_poly.entity_id
_entity_poly.type
_entity_poly.pdbx_seq_one_letter_code
_entity_poly.pdbx_strand_id
1 'polypeptide(L)'
;MVWDAEHLWSNNWLDARPAKDKKNDSLERDAEEAQEPEEWKIRRHYAALRVEVAMKSLHSLPVPLVVLTPRVSRLSNQINSARTAWWAPRSPSRPLLCVNLGGKGKYTHLEHTSRLALDAWVRLMDEPVFPRGLKDTEFLPVSAMDLSDEPGDFRALIPFSKSFPLGKGVGLHTVTALAEHLSAVTGQDLVSGTQVAKVLSVAARKTEYGRDATLLDDTDLKDIMAAAGCSKLRVLALYQHQEMRTRMQRLLAYHFGRPDLADGMPDDEIVQLGCHTEVLLHRAPQLLSHGEHHDRRGELTDALPGLAAEDTGVLALVETEYDAKEWRRQRRAARREEEGTVDPYALDAKPEVSRHLARHGVLAQFLTPETRKRRSKKKEREAASPLEALGMELAADFPGHHAIGDMLRSAGLVHPRLTRAISTGSGLKDRVAHLGLHMRAQLGDKHVNRTEEPKLMWILTAFVPVSGHWKALAYLPAHRGGSGGWFNYARAQALSRSHPIPEGSRGDDTLPRRIDHALYELSRHLECGYVLYVSGDSTRPVWPLLANKNADLLPDNDGLANGRPALPGATLAPEHRPQAVIRTTSSADPSIPLPALFHEIDEDGNVSDGDKTSNALFQLDGTATTFLMSRRPHQMDGKTPSAKSGRTQGRWACDDKEQQAETWFNLTATEIAVIHHPDNAKALPYALTAARLCNHALAWEHRTRHPLPIHSAIQMDKNHPEYRRTIDWDSDDASG
;
A
#
# COMPACT_ATOMS: atom_id res chain seq x y z
N MET A 1 -8.48 -19.08 -21.95
CA MET A 1 -9.67 -18.92 -21.06
C MET A 1 -10.83 -19.58 -21.77
N VAL A 2 -11.39 -20.65 -21.22
CA VAL A 2 -12.62 -21.29 -21.72
C VAL A 2 -13.75 -20.83 -20.80
N TRP A 3 -14.90 -20.47 -21.37
CA TRP A 3 -16.07 -20.04 -20.61
C TRP A 3 -17.05 -21.17 -20.48
N ASP A 4 -17.53 -21.39 -19.26
CA ASP A 4 -18.60 -22.34 -18.96
C ASP A 4 -19.60 -21.66 -18.01
N ALA A 5 -20.83 -21.50 -18.48
CA ALA A 5 -21.91 -20.85 -17.73
C ALA A 5 -22.35 -21.69 -16.52
N GLU A 6 -22.16 -23.01 -16.55
CA GLU A 6 -22.51 -23.91 -15.44
C GLU A 6 -21.60 -23.70 -14.22
N HIS A 7 -20.42 -23.11 -14.42
CA HIS A 7 -19.38 -22.96 -13.40
C HIS A 7 -19.26 -21.53 -12.83
N LEU A 8 -20.31 -20.71 -12.96
CA LEU A 8 -20.35 -19.37 -12.38
C LEU A 8 -20.70 -19.38 -10.91
N TRP A 9 -20.02 -18.55 -10.13
CA TRP A 9 -20.49 -18.20 -8.80
C TRP A 9 -21.67 -17.25 -8.95
N SER A 10 -22.76 -17.53 -8.24
CA SER A 10 -23.94 -16.69 -8.27
C SER A 10 -24.53 -16.49 -6.87
N ASN A 11 -24.97 -15.27 -6.57
CA ASN A 11 -25.62 -14.94 -5.30
C ASN A 11 -26.47 -13.66 -5.46
N ASN A 12 -27.41 -13.41 -4.56
CA ASN A 12 -28.12 -12.13 -4.45
C ASN A 12 -27.73 -11.43 -3.14
N TRP A 13 -28.06 -10.14 -2.98
CA TRP A 13 -27.63 -9.37 -1.82
C TRP A 13 -28.31 -9.81 -0.52
N LEU A 14 -29.62 -10.07 -0.57
CA LEU A 14 -30.40 -10.41 0.62
C LEU A 14 -29.94 -11.74 1.24
N ASP A 15 -29.67 -12.75 0.42
CA ASP A 15 -29.16 -14.04 0.86
C ASP A 15 -27.70 -13.95 1.34
N ALA A 16 -26.89 -13.12 0.68
CA ALA A 16 -25.49 -12.90 1.03
C ALA A 16 -25.31 -12.11 2.34
N ARG A 17 -26.26 -11.24 2.69
CA ARG A 17 -26.13 -10.23 3.76
C ARG A 17 -27.41 -10.03 4.59
N PRO A 18 -28.10 -11.09 5.05
CA PRO A 18 -29.43 -10.97 5.67
C PRO A 18 -29.42 -10.17 6.97
N ALA A 19 -28.32 -10.20 7.73
CA ALA A 19 -28.18 -9.48 9.00
C ALA A 19 -27.85 -7.98 8.86
N LYS A 20 -27.34 -7.52 7.71
CA LYS A 20 -27.00 -6.09 7.50
C LYS A 20 -28.24 -5.27 7.18
N ASP A 21 -29.20 -5.82 6.44
CA ASP A 21 -30.47 -5.14 6.17
C ASP A 21 -31.36 -5.12 7.43
N LYS A 22 -31.43 -6.21 8.22
CA LYS A 22 -32.17 -6.22 9.50
C LYS A 22 -31.75 -5.15 10.52
N LYS A 23 -30.50 -4.69 10.48
CA LYS A 23 -29.97 -3.64 11.39
C LYS A 23 -30.13 -2.22 10.85
N ASN A 24 -30.18 -2.05 9.53
CA ASN A 24 -30.49 -0.75 8.93
C ASN A 24 -31.99 -0.49 8.99
N ASP A 25 -32.82 -1.51 8.75
CA ASP A 25 -34.28 -1.39 8.79
C ASP A 25 -34.83 -1.20 10.21
N SER A 26 -34.13 -1.67 11.25
CA SER A 26 -34.59 -1.53 12.64
C SER A 26 -34.36 -0.14 13.25
N LEU A 27 -33.68 0.78 12.55
CA LEU A 27 -33.39 2.14 13.05
C LEU A 27 -34.23 3.22 12.36
N GLU A 28 -34.94 2.90 11.28
CA GLU A 28 -35.82 3.83 10.55
C GLU A 28 -37.30 3.38 10.53
N ARG A 29 -37.65 2.22 11.10
CA ARG A 29 -39.02 1.73 11.15
C ARG A 29 -39.65 1.87 12.53
N ASP A 30 -39.80 3.11 12.98
CA ASP A 30 -41.01 3.49 13.70
C ASP A 30 -41.80 4.40 12.74
N ALA A 31 -42.81 3.82 12.08
CA ALA A 31 -43.93 4.47 11.38
C ALA A 31 -44.00 4.59 9.83
N GLU A 32 -43.18 3.90 9.01
CA GLU A 32 -43.44 3.83 7.54
C GLU A 32 -43.52 2.41 6.98
N GLU A 33 -44.44 2.23 6.02
CA GLU A 33 -44.84 0.97 5.37
C GLU A 33 -43.66 0.10 4.92
N ALA A 34 -43.85 -1.21 4.94
CA ALA A 34 -42.87 -2.20 4.49
C ALA A 34 -42.53 -2.01 3.00
N GLN A 35 -41.56 -1.14 2.71
CA GLN A 35 -41.02 -0.93 1.37
C GLN A 35 -40.50 -2.26 0.82
N GLU A 36 -40.96 -2.61 -0.40
CA GLU A 36 -40.45 -3.77 -1.11
C GLU A 36 -38.92 -3.65 -1.28
N PRO A 37 -38.16 -4.75 -1.15
CA PRO A 37 -36.72 -4.69 -1.26
C PRO A 37 -36.31 -4.19 -2.64
N GLU A 38 -35.38 -3.22 -2.69
CA GLU A 38 -34.85 -2.69 -3.96
C GLU A 38 -34.42 -3.84 -4.90
N GLU A 39 -34.84 -3.76 -6.16
CA GLU A 39 -34.72 -4.85 -7.14
C GLU A 39 -33.29 -5.42 -7.24
N TRP A 40 -32.27 -4.57 -7.19
CA TRP A 40 -30.87 -4.98 -7.26
C TRP A 40 -30.43 -5.90 -6.09
N LYS A 41 -31.13 -5.84 -4.95
CA LYS A 41 -30.85 -6.69 -3.77
C LYS A 41 -31.37 -8.11 -3.95
N ILE A 42 -32.46 -8.28 -4.71
CA ILE A 42 -33.10 -9.57 -4.98
C ILE A 42 -32.50 -10.21 -6.25
N ARG A 43 -32.09 -9.38 -7.22
CA ARG A 43 -31.46 -9.83 -8.47
C ARG A 43 -30.23 -10.69 -8.20
N ARG A 44 -30.06 -11.72 -9.04
CA ARG A 44 -28.87 -12.57 -9.02
C ARG A 44 -27.70 -11.82 -9.66
N HIS A 45 -26.53 -11.96 -9.06
CA HIS A 45 -25.28 -11.42 -9.57
C HIS A 45 -24.29 -12.56 -9.75
N TYR A 46 -23.42 -12.41 -10.74
CA TYR A 46 -22.53 -13.48 -11.15
C TYR A 46 -21.05 -13.07 -11.03
N ALA A 47 -20.19 -14.04 -10.75
CA ALA A 47 -18.75 -13.89 -10.82
C ALA A 47 -18.11 -15.18 -11.34
N ALA A 48 -16.92 -15.05 -11.91
CA ALA A 48 -16.16 -16.17 -12.46
C ALA A 48 -14.74 -16.19 -11.89
N LEU A 49 -14.14 -17.39 -11.86
CA LEU A 49 -12.69 -17.52 -11.73
C LEU A 49 -12.06 -17.06 -13.04
N ARG A 50 -11.16 -16.08 -12.96
CA ARG A 50 -10.23 -15.71 -14.02
C ARG A 50 -8.85 -16.18 -13.65
N VAL A 51 -8.18 -16.87 -14.56
CA VAL A 51 -6.76 -17.21 -14.41
C VAL A 51 -5.98 -16.40 -15.43
N GLU A 52 -5.20 -15.44 -14.94
CA GLU A 52 -4.23 -14.71 -15.77
C GLU A 52 -2.98 -15.57 -15.90
N VAL A 53 -2.52 -15.77 -17.13
CA VAL A 53 -1.30 -16.52 -17.43
C VAL A 53 -0.28 -15.55 -18.00
N ALA A 54 0.94 -15.56 -17.45
CA ALA A 54 2.02 -14.74 -17.96
C ALA A 54 3.36 -15.46 -17.88
N MET A 55 4.19 -15.31 -18.92
CA MET A 55 5.60 -15.71 -18.87
C MET A 55 6.42 -14.61 -18.20
N LYS A 56 7.20 -14.95 -17.17
CA LYS A 56 7.97 -14.04 -16.33
C LYS A 56 9.37 -14.59 -16.10
N SER A 57 10.33 -13.73 -15.80
CA SER A 57 11.63 -14.14 -15.27
C SER A 57 11.78 -13.66 -13.85
N LEU A 58 12.50 -14.42 -13.03
CA LEU A 58 13.00 -13.99 -11.71
C LEU A 58 14.51 -13.79 -11.78
N HIS A 59 15.08 -13.04 -10.84
CA HIS A 59 16.51 -12.78 -10.84
C HIS A 59 17.33 -14.07 -10.70
N SER A 60 18.34 -14.24 -11.56
CA SER A 60 19.27 -15.37 -11.58
C SER A 60 18.62 -16.76 -11.63
N LEU A 61 17.36 -16.84 -12.04
CA LEU A 61 16.73 -18.12 -12.35
C LEU A 61 16.98 -18.44 -13.82
N PRO A 62 17.52 -19.62 -14.16
CA PRO A 62 18.00 -19.91 -15.52
C PRO A 62 16.88 -20.07 -16.55
N VAL A 63 15.64 -20.27 -16.09
CA VAL A 63 14.48 -20.52 -16.97
C VAL A 63 13.36 -19.52 -16.70
N PRO A 64 12.62 -19.08 -17.73
CA PRO A 64 11.40 -18.32 -17.54
C PRO A 64 10.33 -19.17 -16.86
N LEU A 65 9.47 -18.52 -16.09
CA LEU A 65 8.36 -19.10 -15.37
C LEU A 65 7.04 -18.76 -16.03
N VAL A 66 6.15 -19.73 -16.13
CA VAL A 66 4.73 -19.47 -16.37
C VAL A 66 4.07 -19.20 -15.02
N VAL A 67 3.66 -17.97 -14.79
CA VAL A 67 2.99 -17.53 -13.56
C VAL A 67 1.49 -17.48 -13.82
N LEU A 68 0.72 -18.15 -12.97
CA LEU A 68 -0.74 -18.15 -13.02
C LEU A 68 -1.28 -17.39 -11.82
N THR A 69 -2.12 -16.40 -12.10
CA THR A 69 -2.74 -15.55 -11.07
C THR A 69 -4.25 -15.74 -11.08
N PRO A 70 -4.81 -16.54 -10.16
CA PRO A 70 -6.25 -16.71 -10.05
C PRO A 70 -6.90 -15.47 -9.40
N ARG A 71 -7.99 -14.99 -10.00
CA ARG A 71 -8.75 -13.81 -9.57
C ARG A 71 -10.25 -14.05 -9.65
N VAL A 72 -11.00 -13.34 -8.81
CA VAL A 72 -12.45 -13.22 -8.94
C VAL A 72 -12.77 -12.09 -9.89
N SER A 73 -13.44 -12.37 -11.00
CA SER A 73 -13.98 -11.34 -11.89
C SER A 73 -15.50 -11.28 -11.73
N ARG A 74 -15.99 -10.12 -11.30
CA ARG A 74 -17.42 -9.88 -11.08
C ARG A 74 -18.04 -9.39 -12.38
N LEU A 75 -19.18 -9.96 -12.72
CA LEU A 75 -19.90 -9.64 -13.94
C LEU A 75 -20.92 -8.55 -13.63
N SER A 76 -21.01 -7.58 -14.52
CA SER A 76 -21.98 -6.50 -14.44
C SER A 76 -23.26 -6.97 -15.12
N ASN A 77 -24.39 -6.68 -14.47
CA ASN A 77 -25.71 -6.91 -15.05
C ASN A 77 -26.07 -5.82 -16.10
N GLN A 78 -25.17 -4.88 -16.38
CA GLN A 78 -25.34 -3.84 -17.39
C GLN A 78 -24.00 -3.52 -18.06
N ILE A 79 -24.03 -3.13 -19.34
CA ILE A 79 -22.85 -2.57 -20.02
C ILE A 79 -22.51 -1.16 -19.53
N ASN A 80 -23.50 -0.42 -19.01
CA ASN A 80 -23.35 0.99 -18.64
C ASN A 80 -22.08 1.26 -17.82
N SER A 81 -21.15 2.02 -18.40
CA SER A 81 -19.87 2.42 -17.78
C SER A 81 -18.89 1.28 -17.47
N ALA A 82 -19.11 0.08 -18.03
CA ALA A 82 -18.08 -0.95 -18.07
C ALA A 82 -16.92 -0.48 -18.98
N ARG A 83 -15.69 -0.80 -18.58
CA ARG A 83 -14.47 -0.46 -19.36
C ARG A 83 -13.94 -1.64 -20.16
N THR A 84 -14.25 -2.85 -19.70
CA THR A 84 -13.78 -4.09 -20.28
C THR A 84 -14.90 -5.10 -20.26
N ALA A 85 -15.00 -5.88 -21.32
CA ALA A 85 -15.90 -7.00 -21.39
C ALA A 85 -15.20 -8.24 -21.96
N TRP A 86 -15.81 -9.40 -21.76
CA TRP A 86 -15.40 -10.63 -22.42
C TRP A 86 -16.43 -11.06 -23.44
N TRP A 87 -15.94 -11.68 -24.49
CA TRP A 87 -16.77 -12.36 -25.47
C TRP A 87 -16.29 -13.80 -25.61
N ALA A 88 -17.21 -14.73 -25.39
CA ALA A 88 -17.00 -16.16 -25.56
C ALA A 88 -17.26 -16.55 -27.03
N PRO A 89 -16.28 -17.11 -27.72
CA PRO A 89 -16.52 -17.70 -29.04
C PRO A 89 -17.41 -18.95 -28.93
N ARG A 90 -18.21 -19.23 -29.96
CA ARG A 90 -19.03 -20.43 -30.20
C ARG A 90 -18.26 -21.73 -29.99
N SER A 91 -16.99 -21.74 -30.36
CA SER A 91 -16.14 -22.91 -30.15
C SER A 91 -15.58 -22.89 -28.72
N PRO A 92 -15.93 -23.87 -27.86
CA PRO A 92 -15.52 -23.88 -26.46
C PRO A 92 -14.00 -24.08 -26.29
N SER A 93 -13.28 -24.52 -27.32
CA SER A 93 -11.83 -24.64 -27.29
C SER A 93 -11.09 -23.33 -27.58
N ARG A 94 -11.78 -22.27 -27.99
CA ARG A 94 -11.17 -20.97 -28.30
C ARG A 94 -11.05 -20.10 -27.05
N PRO A 95 -10.02 -19.24 -26.97
CA PRO A 95 -9.88 -18.33 -25.84
C PRO A 95 -10.97 -17.25 -25.84
N LEU A 96 -11.46 -16.87 -24.66
CA LEU A 96 -12.24 -15.65 -24.45
C LEU A 96 -11.51 -14.43 -25.04
N LEU A 97 -12.23 -13.62 -25.80
CA LEU A 97 -11.73 -12.34 -26.31
C LEU A 97 -11.99 -11.25 -25.27
N CYS A 98 -10.95 -10.48 -24.95
CA CYS A 98 -11.09 -9.30 -24.09
C CYS A 98 -11.35 -8.08 -24.98
N VAL A 99 -12.43 -7.36 -24.72
CA VAL A 99 -12.83 -6.17 -25.48
C VAL A 99 -12.82 -4.96 -24.56
N ASN A 100 -12.27 -3.86 -25.06
CA ASN A 100 -12.32 -2.58 -24.39
C ASN A 100 -13.57 -1.81 -24.80
N LEU A 101 -14.16 -1.14 -23.81
CA LEU A 101 -15.37 -0.34 -23.95
C LEU A 101 -15.04 1.13 -23.67
N GLY A 102 -15.40 1.98 -24.64
CA GLY A 102 -15.36 3.43 -24.55
C GLY A 102 -16.71 4.02 -24.13
N GLY A 103 -16.75 5.34 -23.93
CA GLY A 103 -17.98 6.05 -23.53
C GLY A 103 -18.34 5.91 -22.05
N LYS A 104 -19.52 6.43 -21.67
CA LYS A 104 -20.04 6.43 -20.29
C LYS A 104 -21.56 6.29 -20.28
N GLY A 105 -22.10 5.60 -19.27
CA GLY A 105 -23.55 5.41 -19.11
C GLY A 105 -24.19 4.80 -20.35
N LYS A 106 -25.30 5.40 -20.81
CA LYS A 106 -26.03 4.98 -22.01
C LYS A 106 -25.25 5.11 -23.33
N TYR A 107 -24.10 5.79 -23.33
CA TYR A 107 -23.24 5.97 -24.52
C TYR A 107 -22.03 5.02 -24.52
N THR A 108 -22.06 3.96 -23.72
CA THR A 108 -20.98 2.97 -23.68
C THR A 108 -20.95 2.23 -25.02
N HIS A 109 -19.78 2.16 -25.66
CA HIS A 109 -19.57 1.57 -26.98
C HIS A 109 -18.26 0.78 -27.04
N LEU A 110 -18.03 -0.03 -28.08
CA LEU A 110 -16.75 -0.70 -28.28
C LEU A 110 -15.65 0.30 -28.69
N GLU A 111 -14.50 0.26 -28.04
CA GLU A 111 -13.35 1.06 -28.47
C GLU A 111 -12.95 0.72 -29.91
N HIS A 112 -12.43 1.71 -30.64
CA HIS A 112 -12.06 1.55 -32.04
C HIS A 112 -11.10 0.38 -32.28
N THR A 113 -10.11 0.18 -31.40
CA THR A 113 -9.13 -0.92 -31.49
C THR A 113 -9.77 -2.28 -31.27
N SER A 114 -10.65 -2.41 -30.28
CA SER A 114 -11.43 -3.64 -30.05
C SER A 114 -12.38 -3.93 -31.20
N ARG A 115 -13.00 -2.89 -31.78
CA ARG A 115 -13.84 -3.02 -32.98
C ARG A 115 -13.06 -3.61 -34.15
N LEU A 116 -11.88 -3.05 -34.46
CA LEU A 116 -11.03 -3.58 -35.53
C LEU A 116 -10.59 -5.02 -35.28
N ALA A 117 -10.25 -5.37 -34.03
CA ALA A 117 -9.86 -6.72 -33.66
C ALA A 117 -11.01 -7.73 -33.83
N LEU A 118 -12.23 -7.35 -33.44
CA LEU A 118 -13.42 -8.19 -33.63
C LEU A 118 -13.79 -8.32 -35.10
N ASP A 119 -13.70 -7.26 -35.91
CA ASP A 119 -13.92 -7.35 -37.36
C ASP A 119 -12.93 -8.30 -38.03
N ALA A 120 -11.66 -8.25 -37.62
CA ALA A 120 -10.65 -9.20 -38.08
C ALA A 120 -10.98 -10.63 -37.64
N TRP A 121 -11.40 -10.84 -36.40
CA TRP A 121 -11.84 -12.14 -35.90
C TRP A 121 -13.00 -12.71 -36.70
N VAL A 122 -14.07 -11.92 -36.92
CA VAL A 122 -15.25 -12.34 -37.68
C VAL A 122 -14.85 -12.82 -39.07
N ARG A 123 -13.96 -12.09 -39.76
CA ARG A 123 -13.48 -12.45 -41.10
C ARG A 123 -12.61 -13.71 -41.11
N LEU A 124 -11.75 -13.88 -40.10
CA LEU A 124 -10.84 -15.03 -40.02
C LEU A 124 -11.56 -16.31 -39.58
N MET A 125 -12.56 -16.17 -38.72
CA MET A 125 -13.16 -17.29 -38.01
C MET A 125 -14.59 -17.63 -38.48
N ASP A 126 -15.13 -16.84 -39.42
CA ASP A 126 -16.51 -16.88 -39.93
C ASP A 126 -17.55 -16.92 -38.80
N GLU A 127 -17.30 -16.07 -37.80
CA GLU A 127 -18.02 -16.11 -36.54
C GLU A 127 -18.55 -14.72 -36.22
N PRO A 128 -19.83 -14.42 -36.50
CA PRO A 128 -20.39 -13.09 -36.28
C PRO A 128 -20.46 -12.79 -34.77
N VAL A 129 -19.71 -11.77 -34.36
CA VAL A 129 -19.74 -11.20 -33.01
C VAL A 129 -20.90 -10.19 -32.99
N PHE A 130 -22.01 -10.58 -32.34
CA PHE A 130 -23.33 -9.92 -32.34
C PHE A 130 -24.10 -10.01 -33.69
N PRO A 131 -25.29 -10.64 -33.73
CA PRO A 131 -26.11 -10.67 -34.94
C PRO A 131 -26.59 -9.26 -35.29
N ARG A 132 -26.32 -8.81 -36.53
CA ARG A 132 -26.76 -7.50 -37.02
C ARG A 132 -28.22 -7.53 -37.43
N GLY A 133 -29.01 -6.57 -36.98
CA GLY A 133 -30.17 -6.13 -37.75
C GLY A 133 -29.72 -5.41 -39.02
N LEU A 134 -30.50 -5.48 -40.10
CA LEU A 134 -30.23 -4.78 -41.37
C LEU A 134 -30.08 -3.24 -41.25
N LYS A 135 -30.42 -2.66 -40.08
CA LYS A 135 -30.40 -1.22 -39.78
C LYS A 135 -29.42 -0.83 -38.67
N ASP A 136 -28.74 -1.79 -38.04
CA ASP A 136 -27.83 -1.52 -36.92
C ASP A 136 -26.47 -1.07 -37.47
N THR A 137 -26.11 0.19 -37.21
CA THR A 137 -24.82 0.79 -37.60
C THR A 137 -23.80 0.78 -36.47
N GLU A 138 -24.24 0.46 -35.24
CA GLU A 138 -23.41 0.33 -34.05
C GLU A 138 -23.25 -1.15 -33.66
N PHE A 139 -22.06 -1.51 -33.17
CA PHE A 139 -21.68 -2.89 -32.89
C PHE A 139 -22.29 -3.45 -31.58
N LEU A 140 -22.89 -2.60 -30.75
CA LEU A 140 -23.63 -2.98 -29.55
C LEU A 140 -25.09 -2.50 -29.67
N PRO A 141 -26.05 -3.38 -29.99
CA PRO A 141 -27.46 -2.99 -30.00
C PRO A 141 -27.91 -2.60 -28.59
N VAL A 142 -28.95 -1.76 -28.48
CA VAL A 142 -29.51 -1.34 -27.17
C VAL A 142 -29.93 -2.55 -26.32
N SER A 143 -30.36 -3.65 -26.95
CA SER A 143 -30.67 -4.91 -26.28
C SER A 143 -29.45 -5.62 -25.67
N ALA A 144 -28.23 -5.36 -26.14
CA ALA A 144 -26.99 -5.86 -25.54
C ALA A 144 -26.60 -5.08 -24.27
N MET A 145 -27.24 -3.93 -24.00
CA MET A 145 -26.91 -3.08 -22.85
C MET A 145 -27.40 -3.65 -21.51
N ASP A 146 -28.46 -4.48 -21.55
CA ASP A 146 -28.96 -5.21 -20.39
C ASP A 146 -28.34 -6.62 -20.34
N LEU A 147 -27.72 -6.94 -19.23
CA LEU A 147 -27.06 -8.23 -18.97
C LEU A 147 -27.60 -8.83 -17.67
N SER A 148 -28.85 -8.51 -17.29
CA SER A 148 -29.45 -8.94 -16.02
C SER A 148 -29.82 -10.42 -15.97
N ASP A 149 -30.00 -11.06 -17.13
CA ASP A 149 -30.34 -12.47 -17.23
C ASP A 149 -29.13 -13.37 -16.96
N GLU A 150 -29.33 -14.69 -17.07
CA GLU A 150 -28.22 -15.62 -16.99
C GLU A 150 -27.16 -15.24 -18.03
N PRO A 151 -25.87 -15.19 -17.63
CA PRO A 151 -24.89 -14.62 -18.53
C PRO A 151 -24.75 -15.47 -19.83
N GLY A 152 -24.94 -14.85 -21.02
CA GLY A 152 -24.90 -15.45 -22.40
C GLY A 152 -23.51 -15.67 -23.07
N ASP A 153 -23.10 -14.94 -24.10
CA ASP A 153 -21.68 -15.01 -24.63
C ASP A 153 -20.86 -13.74 -24.34
N PHE A 154 -21.55 -12.60 -24.14
CA PHE A 154 -20.93 -11.32 -23.85
C PHE A 154 -21.05 -10.93 -22.38
N ARG A 155 -19.97 -10.41 -21.77
CA ARG A 155 -19.89 -10.09 -20.33
C ARG A 155 -19.22 -8.77 -20.07
N ALA A 156 -19.98 -7.80 -19.59
CA ALA A 156 -19.38 -6.63 -18.98
C ALA A 156 -18.74 -7.01 -17.64
N LEU A 157 -17.48 -6.61 -17.42
CA LEU A 157 -16.86 -6.73 -16.12
C LEU A 157 -17.16 -5.48 -15.30
N ILE A 158 -17.42 -5.67 -14.01
CA ILE A 158 -17.46 -4.55 -13.09
C ILE A 158 -16.01 -4.08 -12.89
N PRO A 159 -15.66 -2.83 -13.27
CA PRO A 159 -14.31 -2.34 -13.06
C PRO A 159 -13.99 -2.31 -11.56
N PHE A 160 -14.91 -1.79 -10.73
CA PHE A 160 -14.81 -1.76 -9.27
C PHE A 160 -16.20 -1.87 -8.61
N SER A 161 -16.36 -2.79 -7.65
CA SER A 161 -17.52 -2.78 -6.75
C SER A 161 -17.11 -2.64 -5.28
N LYS A 162 -17.68 -1.63 -4.63
CA LYS A 162 -17.60 -1.45 -3.17
C LYS A 162 -18.55 -2.42 -2.44
N SER A 163 -19.66 -2.76 -3.07
CA SER A 163 -20.69 -3.69 -2.59
C SER A 163 -21.07 -4.65 -3.72
N PHE A 164 -20.91 -5.94 -3.48
CA PHE A 164 -21.30 -7.03 -4.38
C PHE A 164 -21.63 -8.26 -3.53
N PRO A 165 -22.62 -9.10 -3.90
CA PRO A 165 -23.01 -10.25 -3.08
C PRO A 165 -21.99 -11.40 -3.09
N LEU A 166 -20.97 -11.33 -3.95
CA LEU A 166 -19.82 -12.24 -3.96
C LEU A 166 -18.55 -11.48 -3.55
N GLY A 167 -17.79 -12.04 -2.60
CA GLY A 167 -16.59 -11.42 -2.05
C GLY A 167 -15.40 -11.34 -3.01
N LYS A 168 -14.31 -10.70 -2.57
CA LYS A 168 -13.05 -10.63 -3.33
C LYS A 168 -12.19 -11.88 -3.04
N GLY A 169 -11.25 -12.19 -3.95
CA GLY A 169 -10.25 -13.24 -3.75
C GLY A 169 -10.77 -14.68 -3.86
N VAL A 170 -9.90 -15.58 -4.29
CA VAL A 170 -10.24 -16.99 -4.59
C VAL A 170 -10.03 -17.94 -3.41
N GLY A 171 -9.27 -17.51 -2.39
CA GLY A 171 -8.89 -18.36 -1.26
C GLY A 171 -7.67 -19.24 -1.52
N LEU A 172 -7.05 -19.70 -0.43
CA LEU A 172 -5.85 -20.55 -0.45
C LEU A 172 -6.09 -21.90 -1.13
N HIS A 173 -7.20 -22.57 -0.83
CA HIS A 173 -7.52 -23.89 -1.36
C HIS A 173 -7.58 -23.89 -2.89
N THR A 174 -8.24 -22.89 -3.49
CA THR A 174 -8.31 -22.77 -4.96
C THR A 174 -6.94 -22.55 -5.58
N VAL A 175 -6.01 -21.88 -4.90
CA VAL A 175 -4.65 -21.67 -5.39
C VAL A 175 -3.84 -22.96 -5.33
N THR A 176 -3.93 -23.71 -4.22
CA THR A 176 -3.33 -25.05 -4.06
C THR A 176 -3.86 -26.01 -5.13
N ALA A 177 -5.18 -26.14 -5.26
CA ALA A 177 -5.80 -27.05 -6.22
C ALA A 177 -5.45 -26.68 -7.68
N LEU A 178 -5.36 -25.38 -8.00
CA LEU A 178 -4.94 -24.93 -9.31
C LEU A 178 -3.47 -25.29 -9.59
N ALA A 179 -2.59 -25.16 -8.60
CA ALA A 179 -1.18 -25.52 -8.75
C ALA A 179 -0.99 -27.03 -8.96
N GLU A 180 -1.66 -27.86 -8.17
CA GLU A 180 -1.65 -29.33 -8.31
C GLU A 180 -2.20 -29.76 -9.67
N HIS A 181 -3.37 -29.24 -10.05
CA HIS A 181 -4.00 -29.55 -11.33
C HIS A 181 -3.11 -29.16 -12.51
N LEU A 182 -2.49 -27.98 -12.46
CA LEU A 182 -1.62 -27.53 -13.53
C LEU A 182 -0.37 -28.41 -13.65
N SER A 183 0.28 -28.72 -12.53
CA SER A 183 1.45 -29.60 -12.53
C SER A 183 1.10 -30.95 -13.15
N ALA A 184 -0.06 -31.54 -12.77
CA ALA A 184 -0.54 -32.79 -13.34
C ALA A 184 -0.85 -32.71 -14.85
N VAL A 185 -1.54 -31.67 -15.32
CA VAL A 185 -1.95 -31.55 -16.72
C VAL A 185 -0.79 -31.20 -17.65
N THR A 186 0.17 -30.41 -17.16
CA THR A 186 1.32 -29.97 -17.97
C THR A 186 2.50 -30.92 -17.88
N GLY A 187 2.54 -31.80 -16.88
CA GLY A 187 3.71 -32.62 -16.57
C GLY A 187 4.94 -31.78 -16.21
N GLN A 188 4.74 -30.53 -15.76
CA GLN A 188 5.81 -29.63 -15.34
C GLN A 188 5.82 -29.50 -13.82
N ASP A 189 7.02 -29.48 -13.25
CA ASP A 189 7.19 -29.27 -11.82
C ASP A 189 6.94 -27.80 -11.45
N LEU A 190 6.39 -27.60 -10.26
CA LEU A 190 6.29 -26.27 -9.67
C LEU A 190 7.68 -25.78 -9.25
N VAL A 191 7.88 -24.47 -9.27
CA VAL A 191 9.11 -23.87 -8.74
C VAL A 191 9.15 -24.08 -7.23
N SER A 192 10.19 -24.76 -6.76
CA SER A 192 10.42 -25.05 -5.37
C SER A 192 11.36 -24.04 -4.71
N GLY A 193 11.29 -23.97 -3.38
CA GLY A 193 12.21 -23.18 -2.59
C GLY A 193 12.36 -23.74 -1.19
N THR A 194 13.59 -23.71 -0.68
CA THR A 194 13.96 -24.24 0.62
C THR A 194 13.78 -23.17 1.71
N GLN A 195 13.15 -23.53 2.83
CA GLN A 195 13.00 -22.62 3.97
C GLN A 195 14.36 -22.32 4.61
N VAL A 196 14.79 -21.07 4.59
CA VAL A 196 16.07 -20.62 5.18
C VAL A 196 15.90 -19.87 6.50
N ALA A 197 14.70 -19.36 6.81
CA ALA A 197 14.40 -18.76 8.10
C ALA A 197 12.91 -18.76 8.44
N LYS A 198 12.52 -19.45 9.53
CA LYS A 198 11.13 -19.49 10.02
C LYS A 198 10.74 -18.22 10.80
N VAL A 199 11.62 -17.75 11.69
CA VAL A 199 11.33 -16.64 12.60
C VAL A 199 11.90 -15.33 12.07
N LEU A 200 11.02 -14.47 11.59
CA LEU A 200 11.38 -13.14 11.07
C LEU A 200 10.96 -11.97 11.98
N SER A 201 10.18 -12.23 13.05
CA SER A 201 9.59 -11.23 13.94
C SER A 201 10.36 -11.07 15.27
N VAL A 202 11.69 -11.09 15.21
CA VAL A 202 12.53 -10.98 16.41
C VAL A 202 12.50 -9.54 16.92
N ALA A 203 12.05 -9.33 18.16
CA ALA A 203 11.89 -8.00 18.77
C ALA A 203 10.97 -7.05 17.96
N ALA A 204 9.99 -7.62 17.25
CA ALA A 204 9.01 -6.86 16.47
C ALA A 204 8.24 -5.86 17.37
N ARG A 205 7.77 -4.76 16.75
CA ARG A 205 6.88 -3.80 17.40
C ARG A 205 5.64 -4.55 17.91
N LYS A 206 5.24 -4.25 19.15
CA LYS A 206 4.01 -4.76 19.76
C LYS A 206 3.26 -3.57 20.33
N THR A 207 1.94 -3.60 20.19
CA THR A 207 1.09 -2.56 20.76
C THR A 207 0.12 -3.12 21.79
N GLU A 208 -0.08 -2.38 22.87
CA GLU A 208 -1.11 -2.63 23.87
C GLU A 208 -2.25 -1.66 23.60
N TYR A 209 -3.41 -2.17 23.17
CA TYR A 209 -4.54 -1.35 22.70
C TYR A 209 -4.10 -0.18 21.79
N GLY A 210 -3.13 -0.43 20.90
CA GLY A 210 -2.60 0.57 19.96
C GLY A 210 -1.42 1.42 20.46
N ARG A 211 -1.10 1.43 21.76
CA ARG A 211 0.07 2.12 22.33
C ARG A 211 1.35 1.29 22.19
N ASP A 212 2.44 1.91 21.74
CA ASP A 212 3.78 1.31 21.69
C ASP A 212 4.58 1.73 22.93
N ALA A 213 4.29 1.09 24.07
CA ALA A 213 4.87 1.46 25.36
C ALA A 213 6.41 1.38 25.37
N THR A 214 6.99 0.46 24.59
CA THR A 214 8.45 0.32 24.50
C THR A 214 9.11 1.50 23.79
N LEU A 215 8.50 2.06 22.73
CA LEU A 215 9.04 3.24 22.05
C LEU A 215 8.98 4.49 22.92
N LEU A 216 7.92 4.59 23.73
CA LEU A 216 7.61 5.76 24.56
C LEU A 216 8.05 5.58 26.02
N ASP A 217 8.96 4.64 26.28
CA ASP A 217 9.55 4.48 27.62
C ASP A 217 10.55 5.59 27.90
N ASP A 218 10.40 6.28 29.04
CA ASP A 218 11.20 7.46 29.36
C ASP A 218 12.72 7.17 29.43
N THR A 219 13.13 5.91 29.70
CA THR A 219 14.54 5.53 29.83
C THR A 219 15.31 5.71 28.52
N ASP A 220 14.76 5.21 27.42
CA ASP A 220 15.41 5.25 26.10
C ASP A 220 14.94 6.45 25.26
N LEU A 221 13.78 7.05 25.59
CA LEU A 221 13.16 8.09 24.77
C LEU A 221 14.06 9.31 24.56
N LYS A 222 14.79 9.74 25.61
CA LYS A 222 15.74 10.86 25.54
C LYS A 222 16.78 10.64 24.44
N ASP A 223 17.40 9.46 24.42
CA ASP A 223 18.50 9.16 23.51
C ASP A 223 17.97 8.81 22.10
N ILE A 224 16.77 8.23 21.99
CA ILE A 224 16.04 8.08 20.72
C ILE A 224 15.75 9.45 20.09
N MET A 225 15.29 10.42 20.88
CA MET A 225 15.03 11.79 20.42
C MET A 225 16.32 12.51 20.02
N ALA A 226 17.39 12.36 20.81
CA ALA A 226 18.70 12.90 20.46
C ALA A 226 19.21 12.32 19.12
N ALA A 227 18.98 11.03 18.86
CA ALA A 227 19.29 10.40 17.58
C ALA A 227 18.41 10.91 16.42
N ALA A 228 17.16 11.29 16.68
CA ALA A 228 16.28 11.95 15.72
C ALA A 228 16.63 13.44 15.50
N GLY A 229 17.43 14.03 16.40
CA GLY A 229 17.92 15.41 16.33
C GLY A 229 17.06 16.43 17.07
N CYS A 230 16.37 16.02 18.14
CA CYS A 230 15.70 16.94 19.06
C CYS A 230 15.93 16.52 20.53
N SER A 231 15.82 17.47 21.46
CA SER A 231 15.89 17.20 22.91
C SER A 231 14.51 17.11 23.55
N LYS A 232 13.52 17.77 22.93
CA LYS A 232 12.11 17.78 23.34
C LYS A 232 11.19 17.55 22.14
N LEU A 233 9.99 17.01 22.39
CA LEU A 233 8.94 16.84 21.40
C LEU A 233 7.68 17.59 21.85
N ARG A 234 7.19 18.49 21.00
CA ARG A 234 5.92 19.20 21.20
C ARG A 234 4.89 18.70 20.20
N VAL A 235 3.72 18.34 20.69
CA VAL A 235 2.54 18.06 19.86
C VAL A 235 1.61 19.27 19.87
N LEU A 236 1.45 19.92 18.73
CA LEU A 236 0.43 20.94 18.52
C LEU A 236 -0.88 20.26 18.10
N ALA A 237 -1.84 20.17 19.00
CA ALA A 237 -3.15 19.58 18.73
C ALA A 237 -4.11 20.66 18.21
N LEU A 238 -4.30 20.69 16.88
CA LEU A 238 -5.12 21.68 16.19
C LEU A 238 -6.52 21.13 15.93
N TYR A 239 -7.53 21.77 16.49
CA TYR A 239 -8.92 21.34 16.35
C TYR A 239 -9.86 22.50 16.04
N GLN A 240 -11.04 22.15 15.55
CA GLN A 240 -12.18 23.04 15.33
C GLN A 240 -13.32 22.66 16.27
N HIS A 241 -13.56 21.36 16.47
CA HIS A 241 -14.68 20.82 17.23
C HIS A 241 -14.27 20.22 18.58
N GLN A 242 -15.13 20.40 19.58
CA GLN A 242 -14.90 19.91 20.94
C GLN A 242 -14.79 18.37 21.01
N GLU A 243 -15.54 17.64 20.17
CA GLU A 243 -15.45 16.18 20.12
C GLU A 243 -14.06 15.70 19.71
N MET A 244 -13.50 16.32 18.66
CA MET A 244 -12.15 15.98 18.20
C MET A 244 -11.09 16.38 19.21
N ARG A 245 -11.24 17.55 19.84
CA ARG A 245 -10.38 17.98 20.96
C ARG A 245 -10.32 16.93 22.06
N THR A 246 -11.47 16.49 22.56
CA THR A 246 -11.56 15.46 23.62
C THR A 246 -10.90 14.16 23.17
N ARG A 247 -11.14 13.74 21.93
CA ARG A 247 -10.51 12.54 21.37
C ARG A 247 -8.99 12.66 21.28
N MET A 248 -8.46 13.78 20.77
CA MET A 248 -7.01 14.04 20.69
C MET A 248 -6.36 14.03 22.08
N GLN A 249 -6.95 14.73 23.05
CA GLN A 249 -6.48 14.75 24.43
C GLN A 249 -6.38 13.33 25.00
N ARG A 250 -7.46 12.54 24.89
CA ARG A 250 -7.52 11.18 25.44
C ARG A 250 -6.52 10.24 24.77
N LEU A 251 -6.34 10.35 23.45
CA LEU A 251 -5.30 9.62 22.72
C LEU A 251 -3.90 9.98 23.23
N LEU A 252 -3.59 11.27 23.35
CA LEU A 252 -2.29 11.72 23.84
C LEU A 252 -2.04 11.28 25.29
N ALA A 253 -3.01 11.49 26.19
CA ALA A 253 -2.99 11.02 27.57
C ALA A 253 -2.69 9.50 27.64
N TYR A 254 -3.36 8.69 26.82
CA TYR A 254 -3.14 7.26 26.77
C TYR A 254 -1.74 6.88 26.29
N HIS A 255 -1.32 7.39 25.14
CA HIS A 255 -0.04 7.00 24.52
C HIS A 255 1.16 7.42 25.36
N PHE A 256 1.09 8.57 26.04
CA PHE A 256 2.16 9.05 26.92
C PHE A 256 2.01 8.63 28.39
N GLY A 257 1.08 7.71 28.70
CA GLY A 257 1.00 7.11 30.04
C GLY A 257 0.46 8.04 31.14
N ARG A 258 -0.33 9.06 30.77
CA ARG A 258 -0.90 10.09 31.65
C ARG A 258 -2.43 10.03 31.68
N PRO A 259 -3.03 8.95 32.21
CA PRO A 259 -4.49 8.84 32.26
C PRO A 259 -5.14 9.95 33.12
N ASP A 260 -4.39 10.56 34.04
CA ASP A 260 -4.79 11.74 34.80
C ASP A 260 -5.07 12.96 33.92
N LEU A 261 -4.47 13.03 32.73
CA LEU A 261 -4.70 14.09 31.75
C LEU A 261 -5.76 13.72 30.70
N ALA A 262 -6.50 12.62 30.86
CA ALA A 262 -7.52 12.22 29.90
C ALA A 262 -8.65 13.27 29.77
N ASP A 263 -8.90 14.02 30.84
CA ASP A 263 -9.87 15.12 30.90
C ASP A 263 -9.20 16.38 31.51
N GLY A 264 -9.55 17.57 31.02
CA GLY A 264 -9.10 18.83 31.63
C GLY A 264 -7.71 19.40 31.28
N MET A 265 -7.04 18.98 30.19
CA MET A 265 -5.91 19.76 29.67
C MET A 265 -6.41 21.18 29.30
N PRO A 266 -5.74 22.28 29.65
CA PRO A 266 -6.11 23.62 29.17
C PRO A 266 -5.85 23.81 27.67
N ASP A 267 -6.59 24.73 27.06
CA ASP A 267 -6.29 25.23 25.71
C ASP A 267 -5.26 26.37 25.82
N ASP A 268 -4.42 26.54 24.80
CA ASP A 268 -3.41 27.62 24.68
C ASP A 268 -2.30 27.62 25.74
N GLU A 269 -2.21 26.57 26.55
CA GLU A 269 -1.16 26.35 27.54
C GLU A 269 -0.37 25.07 27.25
N ILE A 270 0.92 25.10 27.56
CA ILE A 270 1.79 23.93 27.40
C ILE A 270 1.55 22.96 28.55
N VAL A 271 1.12 21.74 28.23
CA VAL A 271 0.93 20.64 29.18
C VAL A 271 2.04 19.62 29.01
N GLN A 272 2.75 19.28 30.09
CA GLN A 272 3.77 18.23 30.07
C GLN A 272 3.13 16.85 30.05
N LEU A 273 3.44 16.06 29.03
CA LEU A 273 3.02 14.67 28.87
C LEU A 273 4.04 13.70 29.48
N GLY A 274 5.32 14.07 29.50
CA GLY A 274 6.43 13.33 30.11
C GLY A 274 7.66 14.22 30.28
N CYS A 275 8.81 13.64 30.62
CA CYS A 275 10.05 14.42 30.83
C CYS A 275 10.55 15.12 29.56
N HIS A 276 10.25 14.55 28.39
CA HIS A 276 10.73 15.04 27.09
C HIS A 276 9.60 15.39 26.11
N THR A 277 8.34 15.30 26.54
CA THR A 277 7.17 15.40 25.66
C THR A 277 6.13 16.35 26.23
N GLU A 278 5.58 17.21 25.38
CA GLU A 278 4.56 18.18 25.75
C GLU A 278 3.51 18.36 24.66
N VAL A 279 2.37 18.90 25.02
CA VAL A 279 1.27 19.22 24.10
C VAL A 279 0.78 20.65 24.31
N LEU A 280 0.36 21.27 23.21
CA LEU A 280 -0.40 22.52 23.18
C LEU A 280 -1.70 22.27 22.40
N LEU A 281 -2.85 22.39 23.06
CA LEU A 281 -4.15 22.30 22.40
C LEU A 281 -4.56 23.70 21.92
N HIS A 282 -4.88 23.85 20.65
CA HIS A 282 -5.25 25.15 20.08
C HIS A 282 -6.41 25.03 19.09
N ARG A 283 -7.41 25.91 19.26
CA ARG A 283 -8.60 25.96 18.41
C ARG A 283 -8.36 26.83 17.16
N ALA A 284 -8.34 26.22 15.98
CA ALA A 284 -7.96 26.87 14.72
C ALA A 284 -8.99 26.72 13.57
N PRO A 285 -10.27 27.11 13.75
CA PRO A 285 -11.34 26.82 12.78
C PRO A 285 -11.09 27.40 11.38
N GLN A 286 -10.59 28.63 11.31
CA GLN A 286 -10.31 29.30 10.03
C GLN A 286 -9.18 28.62 9.26
N LEU A 287 -8.18 28.08 9.96
CA LEU A 287 -7.09 27.34 9.35
C LEU A 287 -7.51 25.95 8.89
N LEU A 288 -8.45 25.30 9.57
CA LEU A 288 -8.80 23.90 9.35
C LEU A 288 -9.99 23.70 8.40
N SER A 289 -10.88 24.68 8.30
CA SER A 289 -12.05 24.64 7.42
C SER A 289 -11.68 24.46 5.95
N HIS A 290 -12.47 23.65 5.23
CA HIS A 290 -12.45 23.54 3.76
C HIS A 290 -13.08 24.78 3.12
N GLY A 291 -12.61 25.21 1.95
CA GLY A 291 -13.16 26.38 1.25
C GLY A 291 -12.11 27.42 0.83
N GLU A 292 -12.57 28.58 0.35
CA GLU A 292 -11.81 29.64 -0.32
C GLU A 292 -10.76 30.38 0.53
N HIS A 293 -10.43 29.88 1.73
CA HIS A 293 -9.45 30.50 2.63
C HIS A 293 -7.99 30.28 2.23
N HIS A 294 -7.71 29.72 1.04
CA HIS A 294 -6.36 29.32 0.61
C HIS A 294 -5.33 30.45 0.75
N ASP A 295 -5.68 31.66 0.33
CA ASP A 295 -4.76 32.81 0.34
C ASP A 295 -4.38 33.27 1.76
N ARG A 296 -5.23 33.00 2.76
CA ARG A 296 -5.02 33.42 4.16
C ARG A 296 -4.38 32.34 5.03
N ARG A 297 -4.24 31.10 4.54
CA ARG A 297 -3.70 29.97 5.34
C ARG A 297 -2.26 30.19 5.78
N GLY A 298 -1.47 30.93 5.01
CA GLY A 298 -0.12 31.35 5.41
C GLY A 298 -0.15 32.18 6.68
N GLU A 299 -0.84 33.33 6.64
CA GLU A 299 -0.99 34.24 7.78
C GLU A 299 -1.61 33.54 9.00
N LEU A 300 -2.63 32.70 8.78
CA LEU A 300 -3.27 31.93 9.85
C LEU A 300 -2.34 30.90 10.48
N THR A 301 -1.45 30.30 9.70
CA THR A 301 -0.43 29.39 10.23
C THR A 301 0.61 30.18 11.02
N ASP A 302 1.10 31.30 10.48
CA ASP A 302 2.13 32.13 11.11
C ASP A 302 1.68 32.68 12.48
N ALA A 303 0.37 32.85 12.67
CA ALA A 303 -0.24 33.29 13.91
C ALA A 303 -0.41 32.17 14.97
N LEU A 304 -0.14 30.90 14.64
CA LEU A 304 -0.32 29.79 15.58
C LEU A 304 0.67 29.87 16.74
N PRO A 305 0.21 29.66 17.99
CA PRO A 305 1.11 29.57 19.12
C PRO A 305 1.95 28.30 19.07
N GLY A 306 3.17 28.38 19.62
CA GLY A 306 4.00 27.20 19.88
C GLY A 306 4.66 26.56 18.66
N LEU A 307 4.64 27.21 17.48
CA LEU A 307 5.33 26.73 16.26
C LEU A 307 6.84 26.65 16.39
N ALA A 308 7.45 27.52 17.20
CA ALA A 308 8.87 27.55 17.46
C ALA A 308 9.19 27.26 18.93
N ALA A 309 10.19 26.42 19.17
CA ALA A 309 10.83 26.23 20.45
C ALA A 309 12.26 25.72 20.22
N GLU A 310 13.20 26.21 21.03
CA GLU A 310 14.61 25.82 20.95
C GLU A 310 14.76 24.31 21.19
N ASP A 311 15.58 23.65 20.37
CA ASP A 311 15.86 22.21 20.38
C ASP A 311 14.64 21.27 20.42
N THR A 312 13.46 21.78 20.05
CA THR A 312 12.19 21.07 20.16
C THR A 312 11.68 20.65 18.79
N GLY A 313 11.49 19.35 18.59
CA GLY A 313 10.77 18.83 17.42
C GLY A 313 9.28 19.08 17.58
N VAL A 314 8.67 19.83 16.65
CA VAL A 314 7.24 20.15 16.70
C VAL A 314 6.48 19.31 15.67
N LEU A 315 5.43 18.63 16.12
CA LEU A 315 4.51 17.83 15.30
C LEU A 315 3.11 18.40 15.47
N ALA A 316 2.29 18.36 14.42
CA ALA A 316 0.90 18.79 14.52
C ALA A 316 -0.05 17.59 14.40
N LEU A 317 -0.91 17.43 15.39
CA LEU A 317 -2.02 16.50 15.38
C LEU A 317 -3.27 17.30 14.98
N VAL A 318 -3.75 17.09 13.76
CA VAL A 318 -4.67 18.03 13.11
C VAL A 318 -6.03 17.39 12.88
N GLU A 319 -7.09 18.11 13.22
CA GLU A 319 -8.45 17.69 12.90
C GLU A 319 -8.66 17.66 11.38
N THR A 320 -9.45 16.70 10.91
CA THR A 320 -10.04 16.79 9.58
C THR A 320 -11.54 16.58 9.65
N GLU A 321 -12.27 17.53 9.06
CA GLU A 321 -13.60 17.28 8.54
C GLU A 321 -13.47 16.49 7.23
N TYR A 322 -14.22 15.42 7.07
CA TYR A 322 -14.25 14.66 5.83
C TYR A 322 -15.58 13.92 5.70
N ASP A 323 -16.53 14.51 4.97
CA ASP A 323 -17.69 13.76 4.50
C ASP A 323 -17.37 13.09 3.16
N ALA A 324 -17.02 11.79 3.23
CA ALA A 324 -16.71 10.98 2.06
C ALA A 324 -17.83 10.91 1.02
N LYS A 325 -19.10 11.04 1.41
CA LYS A 325 -20.25 10.99 0.51
C LYS A 325 -20.40 12.31 -0.23
N GLU A 326 -20.36 13.42 0.50
CA GLU A 326 -20.48 14.75 -0.09
C GLU A 326 -19.31 15.05 -1.03
N TRP A 327 -18.08 14.80 -0.59
CA TRP A 327 -16.89 15.02 -1.42
C TRP A 327 -16.92 14.16 -2.69
N ARG A 328 -17.45 12.93 -2.60
CA ARG A 328 -17.64 12.06 -3.77
C ARG A 328 -18.71 12.60 -4.70
N ARG A 329 -19.79 13.18 -4.18
CA ARG A 329 -20.85 13.83 -4.97
C ARG A 329 -20.30 15.05 -5.70
N GLN A 330 -19.65 15.97 -5.00
CA GLN A 330 -19.03 17.16 -5.58
C GLN A 330 -17.98 16.79 -6.63
N ARG A 331 -17.12 15.80 -6.33
CA ARG A 331 -16.14 15.29 -7.30
C ARG A 331 -16.80 14.72 -8.56
N ARG A 332 -17.94 14.06 -8.43
CA ARG A 332 -18.70 13.54 -9.60
C ARG A 332 -19.31 14.66 -10.43
N ALA A 333 -19.80 15.72 -9.79
CA ALA A 333 -20.35 16.90 -10.46
C ALA A 333 -19.24 17.69 -11.17
N ALA A 334 -18.11 17.95 -10.50
CA ALA A 334 -16.94 18.61 -11.10
C ALA A 334 -16.41 17.83 -12.31
N ARG A 335 -16.38 16.49 -12.23
CA ARG A 335 -16.02 15.59 -13.35
C ARG A 335 -16.93 15.69 -14.57
N ARG A 336 -18.13 16.26 -14.43
CA ARG A 336 -19.11 16.43 -15.51
C ARG A 336 -19.11 17.85 -16.05
N GLU A 337 -18.21 18.71 -15.55
CA GLU A 337 -18.17 20.14 -15.87
C GLU A 337 -19.54 20.80 -15.63
N GLU A 338 -20.27 20.32 -14.60
CA GLU A 338 -21.54 20.91 -14.19
C GLU A 338 -21.31 22.36 -13.75
N GLU A 339 -22.05 23.30 -14.37
CA GLU A 339 -21.89 24.74 -14.18
C GLU A 339 -21.96 25.13 -12.69
N GLY A 340 -20.97 25.91 -12.22
CA GLY A 340 -20.86 26.34 -10.82
C GLY A 340 -20.21 25.33 -9.85
N THR A 341 -19.74 24.16 -10.33
CA THR A 341 -19.11 23.16 -9.47
C THR A 341 -17.59 23.34 -9.39
N VAL A 342 -17.07 23.64 -8.20
CA VAL A 342 -15.63 23.69 -7.92
C VAL A 342 -15.11 22.28 -7.60
N ASP A 343 -13.90 21.94 -8.07
CA ASP A 343 -13.25 20.67 -7.69
C ASP A 343 -13.04 20.64 -6.16
N PRO A 344 -13.59 19.65 -5.43
CA PRO A 344 -13.36 19.54 -3.99
C PRO A 344 -11.88 19.45 -3.60
N TYR A 345 -10.98 19.04 -4.50
CA TYR A 345 -9.54 19.07 -4.26
C TYR A 345 -8.96 20.48 -4.22
N ALA A 346 -9.57 21.43 -4.95
CA ALA A 346 -9.20 22.84 -4.92
C ALA A 346 -9.63 23.49 -3.61
N LEU A 347 -10.65 22.95 -2.91
CA LEU A 347 -11.16 23.44 -1.63
C LEU A 347 -10.59 22.67 -0.41
N ASP A 348 -9.74 21.68 -0.65
CA ASP A 348 -9.17 20.82 0.39
C ASP A 348 -8.16 21.61 1.26
N ALA A 349 -8.42 21.68 2.56
CA ALA A 349 -7.55 22.39 3.51
C ALA A 349 -6.24 21.65 3.78
N LYS A 350 -6.29 20.31 3.84
CA LYS A 350 -5.17 19.47 4.33
C LYS A 350 -3.82 19.73 3.67
N PRO A 351 -3.73 19.88 2.34
CA PRO A 351 -2.47 20.03 1.63
C PRO A 351 -1.83 21.38 1.93
N GLU A 352 -2.64 22.43 1.91
CA GLU A 352 -2.17 23.77 2.23
C GLU A 352 -1.78 23.88 3.69
N VAL A 353 -2.61 23.39 4.61
CA VAL A 353 -2.28 23.34 6.04
C VAL A 353 -1.00 22.53 6.27
N SER A 354 -0.87 21.36 5.65
CA SER A 354 0.36 20.53 5.73
C SER A 354 1.57 21.27 5.16
N ARG A 355 1.44 21.96 4.03
CA ARG A 355 2.52 22.71 3.37
C ARG A 355 2.95 23.91 4.21
N HIS A 356 2.01 24.70 4.73
CA HIS A 356 2.30 25.87 5.55
C HIS A 356 2.90 25.50 6.89
N LEU A 357 2.38 24.48 7.60
CA LEU A 357 3.01 23.95 8.80
C LEU A 357 4.43 23.43 8.52
N ALA A 358 4.63 22.73 7.39
CA ALA A 358 5.93 22.21 7.01
C ALA A 358 6.97 23.31 6.70
N ARG A 359 6.55 24.52 6.26
CA ARG A 359 7.45 25.68 6.12
C ARG A 359 8.03 26.14 7.47
N HIS A 360 7.31 25.89 8.56
CA HIS A 360 7.76 26.10 9.94
C HIS A 360 8.49 24.88 10.54
N GLY A 361 8.78 23.85 9.74
CA GLY A 361 9.36 22.60 10.24
C GLY A 361 8.37 21.68 10.96
N VAL A 362 7.06 22.01 10.96
CA VAL A 362 6.03 21.27 11.67
C VAL A 362 5.38 20.21 10.78
N LEU A 363 5.44 18.95 11.21
CA LEU A 363 4.86 17.83 10.45
C LEU A 363 3.43 17.55 10.89
N ALA A 364 2.48 17.80 9.99
CA ALA A 364 1.07 17.53 10.23
C ALA A 364 0.70 16.05 10.04
N GLN A 365 -0.12 15.54 10.96
CA GLN A 365 -0.83 14.27 10.89
C GLN A 365 -2.32 14.51 11.13
N PHE A 366 -3.14 14.19 10.14
CA PHE A 366 -4.59 14.42 10.21
C PHE A 366 -5.32 13.23 10.85
N LEU A 367 -6.26 13.48 11.77
CA LEU A 367 -7.15 12.46 12.34
C LEU A 367 -8.44 12.35 11.56
N THR A 368 -8.64 11.21 10.90
CA THR A 368 -9.95 10.83 10.37
C THR A 368 -10.99 10.78 11.51
N PRO A 369 -12.22 11.30 11.30
CA PRO A 369 -13.31 11.18 12.26
C PRO A 369 -13.53 9.74 12.74
N GLU A 370 -13.97 9.57 13.99
CA GLU A 370 -14.22 8.24 14.55
C GLU A 370 -15.32 7.54 13.75
N THR A 371 -15.00 6.42 13.12
CA THR A 371 -16.04 5.57 12.51
C THR A 371 -16.81 4.88 13.63
N ARG A 372 -18.15 4.99 13.63
CA ARG A 372 -19.08 4.40 14.64
C ARG A 372 -18.48 3.21 15.39
N LYS A 373 -18.40 3.32 16.73
CA LYS A 373 -17.91 2.29 17.65
C LYS A 373 -18.49 0.92 17.28
N ARG A 374 -17.66 0.04 16.70
CA ARG A 374 -18.02 -1.37 16.62
C ARG A 374 -17.97 -1.90 18.05
N ARG A 375 -19.13 -2.27 18.61
CA ARG A 375 -19.20 -2.96 19.91
C ARG A 375 -18.23 -4.15 19.88
N SER A 376 -17.17 -4.06 20.66
CA SER A 376 -16.28 -5.18 20.92
C SER A 376 -17.10 -6.29 21.59
N LYS A 377 -17.11 -7.49 21.01
CA LYS A 377 -17.72 -8.68 21.64
C LYS A 377 -16.81 -9.30 22.72
N LYS A 378 -15.70 -8.65 23.08
CA LYS A 378 -14.78 -9.18 24.10
C LYS A 378 -15.45 -9.07 25.47
N LYS A 379 -15.42 -10.18 26.22
CA LYS A 379 -15.98 -10.28 27.59
C LYS A 379 -15.46 -9.11 28.43
N GLU A 380 -16.35 -8.35 29.05
CA GLU A 380 -15.98 -7.28 29.98
C GLU A 380 -15.14 -7.90 31.10
N ARG A 381 -13.90 -7.45 31.21
CA ARG A 381 -13.02 -7.72 32.34
C ARG A 381 -12.73 -6.36 32.96
N GLU A 382 -12.64 -6.33 34.28
CA GLU A 382 -12.19 -5.14 35.00
C GLU A 382 -10.75 -4.79 34.64
N ALA A 383 -10.51 -3.51 34.35
CA ALA A 383 -9.18 -2.98 34.09
C ALA A 383 -8.37 -2.97 35.39
N ALA A 384 -7.09 -3.36 35.32
CA ALA A 384 -6.20 -3.40 36.47
C ALA A 384 -5.59 -2.02 36.82
N SER A 385 -5.73 -1.02 35.94
CA SER A 385 -5.23 0.34 36.16
C SER A 385 -6.06 1.38 35.41
N PRO A 386 -6.01 2.67 35.80
CA PRO A 386 -6.64 3.76 35.04
C PRO A 386 -6.16 3.85 33.59
N LEU A 387 -4.88 3.56 33.36
CA LEU A 387 -4.30 3.52 32.02
C LEU A 387 -4.87 2.37 31.17
N GLU A 388 -5.03 1.18 31.76
CA GLU A 388 -5.66 0.05 31.07
C GLU A 388 -7.13 0.36 30.76
N ALA A 389 -7.86 0.99 31.68
CA ALA A 389 -9.24 1.40 31.47
C ALA A 389 -9.36 2.35 30.26
N LEU A 390 -8.53 3.40 30.22
CA LEU A 390 -8.48 4.34 29.10
C LEU A 390 -8.11 3.63 27.78
N GLY A 391 -7.15 2.69 27.82
CA GLY A 391 -6.78 1.89 26.65
C GLY A 391 -7.92 1.00 26.14
N MET A 392 -8.67 0.37 27.03
CA MET A 392 -9.84 -0.44 26.67
C MET A 392 -10.95 0.40 26.04
N GLU A 393 -11.17 1.63 26.54
CA GLU A 393 -12.12 2.59 25.97
C GLU A 393 -11.72 3.05 24.57
N LEU A 394 -10.42 3.24 24.34
CA LEU A 394 -9.86 3.69 23.06
C LEU A 394 -9.57 2.55 22.08
N ALA A 395 -9.62 1.28 22.49
CA ALA A 395 -9.19 0.14 21.70
C ALA A 395 -9.85 0.01 20.30
N ALA A 396 -11.04 0.58 20.11
CA ALA A 396 -11.73 0.58 18.83
C ALA A 396 -11.29 1.74 17.90
N ASP A 397 -10.57 2.73 18.41
CA ASP A 397 -10.07 3.90 17.67
C ASP A 397 -8.74 3.59 16.95
N PHE A 398 -8.78 2.57 16.08
CA PHE A 398 -7.64 2.23 15.23
C PHE A 398 -7.10 3.45 14.45
N PRO A 399 -7.93 4.34 13.86
CA PRO A 399 -7.43 5.53 13.16
C PRO A 399 -6.65 6.47 14.07
N GLY A 400 -7.11 6.71 15.30
CA GLY A 400 -6.43 7.54 16.28
C GLY A 400 -5.07 6.98 16.70
N HIS A 401 -5.00 5.69 17.02
CA HIS A 401 -3.72 5.04 17.36
C HIS A 401 -2.73 5.04 16.18
N HIS A 402 -3.20 4.81 14.96
CA HIS A 402 -2.36 4.90 13.76
C HIS A 402 -1.86 6.31 13.48
N ALA A 403 -2.67 7.34 13.73
CA ALA A 403 -2.23 8.73 13.61
C ALA A 403 -1.08 9.04 14.57
N ILE A 404 -1.18 8.67 15.85
CA ILE A 404 -0.07 8.86 16.81
C ILE A 404 1.18 8.09 16.37
N GLY A 405 1.04 6.82 15.97
CA GLY A 405 2.17 6.02 15.48
C GLY A 405 2.85 6.64 14.24
N ASP A 406 2.07 7.15 13.29
CA ASP A 406 2.59 7.75 12.06
C ASP A 406 3.22 9.14 12.29
N MET A 407 2.69 9.89 13.26
CA MET A 407 3.27 11.14 13.76
C MET A 407 4.67 10.89 14.36
N LEU A 408 4.81 9.90 15.26
CA LEU A 408 6.11 9.53 15.86
C LEU A 408 7.10 8.98 14.83
N ARG A 409 6.63 8.19 13.86
CA ARG A 409 7.44 7.81 12.68
C ARG A 409 7.92 9.05 11.93
N SER A 410 7.05 10.04 11.74
CA SER A 410 7.37 11.23 10.96
C SER A 410 8.44 12.10 11.63
N ALA A 411 8.48 12.09 12.96
CA ALA A 411 9.58 12.67 13.75
C ALA A 411 10.91 11.91 13.60
N GLY A 412 10.93 10.74 12.97
CA GLY A 412 12.14 9.94 12.80
C GLY A 412 12.55 9.14 14.04
N LEU A 413 11.62 8.89 14.97
CA LEU A 413 11.92 8.10 16.17
C LEU A 413 12.07 6.61 15.82
N VAL A 414 13.21 6.02 16.19
CA VAL A 414 13.55 4.63 15.90
C VAL A 414 14.06 3.95 17.17
N HIS A 415 13.30 2.96 17.64
CA HIS A 415 13.67 2.22 18.84
C HIS A 415 14.89 1.27 18.62
N PRO A 416 15.83 1.15 19.57
CA PRO A 416 17.03 0.30 19.49
C PRO A 416 16.78 -1.20 19.22
N ARG A 417 15.55 -1.67 19.42
CA ARG A 417 15.11 -3.05 19.08
C ARG A 417 15.44 -3.48 17.65
N LEU A 418 15.59 -2.53 16.74
CA LEU A 418 16.00 -2.76 15.35
C LEU A 418 17.35 -3.50 15.26
N THR A 419 18.32 -3.16 16.12
CA THR A 419 19.64 -3.82 16.15
C THR A 419 19.50 -5.31 16.47
N ARG A 420 18.70 -5.64 17.48
CA ARG A 420 18.42 -7.03 17.88
C ARG A 420 17.73 -7.79 16.76
N ALA A 421 16.79 -7.15 16.07
CA ALA A 421 16.09 -7.77 14.94
C ALA A 421 17.06 -8.17 13.84
N ILE A 422 17.89 -7.23 13.38
CA ILE A 422 18.82 -7.42 12.26
C ILE A 422 19.87 -8.49 12.60
N SER A 423 20.49 -8.37 13.77
CA SER A 423 21.66 -9.18 14.14
C SER A 423 21.36 -10.58 14.68
N THR A 424 20.10 -10.98 14.89
CA THR A 424 19.78 -12.31 15.48
C THR A 424 20.18 -13.46 14.55
N GLY A 425 20.72 -14.57 15.07
CA GLY A 425 21.01 -15.78 14.26
C GLY A 425 21.95 -15.49 13.08
N SER A 426 21.60 -15.93 11.86
CA SER A 426 22.39 -15.72 10.64
C SER A 426 22.19 -14.36 9.94
N GLY A 427 21.63 -13.37 10.64
CA GLY A 427 21.49 -12.00 10.12
C GLY A 427 22.83 -11.25 10.07
N LEU A 428 22.84 -10.05 9.48
CA LEU A 428 24.04 -9.21 9.42
C LEU A 428 24.50 -8.82 10.83
N LYS A 429 25.78 -9.09 11.12
CA LYS A 429 26.42 -8.81 12.42
C LYS A 429 27.14 -7.47 12.42
N ASP A 430 27.64 -7.07 11.27
CA ASP A 430 28.38 -5.84 11.12
C ASP A 430 27.48 -4.64 11.34
N ARG A 431 28.05 -3.60 11.97
CA ARG A 431 27.40 -2.30 12.10
C ARG A 431 27.39 -1.65 10.72
N VAL A 432 26.24 -1.68 10.04
CA VAL A 432 26.05 -1.09 8.70
C VAL A 432 24.85 -0.16 8.67
N ALA A 433 24.91 0.87 7.85
CA ALA A 433 23.74 1.70 7.56
C ALA A 433 22.81 1.01 6.54
N HIS A 434 21.50 1.22 6.68
CA HIS A 434 20.48 0.63 5.81
C HIS A 434 19.77 1.73 5.01
N LEU A 435 19.94 1.75 3.69
CA LEU A 435 19.47 2.82 2.81
C LEU A 435 18.34 2.35 1.90
N GLY A 436 17.28 3.14 1.72
CA GLY A 436 16.17 2.81 0.84
C GLY A 436 16.05 3.81 -0.29
N LEU A 437 15.96 3.34 -1.53
CA LEU A 437 15.63 4.14 -2.70
C LEU A 437 14.20 3.85 -3.17
N HIS A 438 13.38 4.89 -3.21
CA HIS A 438 12.05 4.88 -3.79
C HIS A 438 11.94 5.92 -4.90
N MET A 439 11.21 5.59 -5.97
CA MET A 439 11.00 6.48 -7.11
C MET A 439 9.56 6.42 -7.62
N ARG A 440 8.95 7.58 -7.90
CA ARG A 440 7.62 7.64 -8.48
C ARG A 440 7.54 8.75 -9.52
N ALA A 441 7.23 8.36 -10.75
CA ALA A 441 6.81 9.30 -11.76
C ALA A 441 5.32 9.63 -11.57
N GLN A 442 4.99 10.91 -11.64
CA GLN A 442 3.64 11.45 -11.65
C GLN A 442 3.46 12.17 -12.98
N LEU A 443 2.46 11.76 -13.75
CA LEU A 443 2.07 12.53 -14.92
C LEU A 443 1.58 13.90 -14.42
N GLY A 444 2.00 14.99 -15.08
CA GLY A 444 1.45 16.33 -14.83
C GLY A 444 -0.02 16.40 -15.25
N ASP A 445 -0.64 17.58 -15.17
CA ASP A 445 -2.06 17.73 -15.52
C ASP A 445 -2.30 17.38 -16.99
N LYS A 446 -2.91 16.22 -17.22
CA LYS A 446 -3.37 15.81 -18.55
C LYS A 446 -4.66 16.56 -18.87
N HIS A 447 -4.54 17.68 -19.57
CA HIS A 447 -5.66 18.31 -20.26
C HIS A 447 -5.36 18.38 -21.75
N VAL A 448 -5.69 17.28 -22.45
CA VAL A 448 -5.83 17.15 -23.92
C VAL A 448 -4.56 17.40 -24.77
N ASN A 449 -3.67 18.30 -24.36
CA ASN A 449 -2.35 18.57 -24.90
C ASN A 449 -1.33 18.44 -23.76
N ARG A 450 -0.16 17.86 -24.04
CA ARG A 450 0.91 17.64 -23.05
C ARG A 450 1.60 18.98 -22.75
N THR A 451 1.01 19.81 -21.91
CA THR A 451 1.50 21.16 -21.60
C THR A 451 2.53 21.20 -20.47
N GLU A 452 2.57 20.21 -19.58
CA GLU A 452 3.53 20.14 -18.46
C GLU A 452 4.49 18.94 -18.56
N GLU A 453 5.73 19.14 -18.09
CA GLU A 453 6.71 18.07 -17.96
C GLU A 453 6.31 17.08 -16.84
N PRO A 454 6.60 15.77 -16.99
CA PRO A 454 6.36 14.81 -15.92
C PRO A 454 7.06 15.21 -14.62
N LYS A 455 6.44 14.92 -13.48
CA LYS A 455 7.03 15.08 -12.16
C LYS A 455 7.71 13.78 -11.73
N LEU A 456 8.91 13.86 -11.15
CA LEU A 456 9.62 12.70 -10.64
C LEU A 456 10.03 12.92 -9.19
N MET A 457 9.37 12.19 -8.29
CA MET A 457 9.81 12.05 -6.92
C MET A 457 10.84 10.91 -6.83
N TRP A 458 12.01 11.19 -6.29
CA TRP A 458 12.94 10.15 -5.85
C TRP A 458 13.45 10.50 -4.45
N ILE A 459 13.44 9.52 -3.56
CA ILE A 459 13.76 9.71 -2.14
C ILE A 459 14.75 8.62 -1.74
N LEU A 460 15.86 9.04 -1.16
CA LEU A 460 16.73 8.17 -0.38
C LEU A 460 16.45 8.37 1.10
N THR A 461 16.28 7.29 1.83
CA THR A 461 16.29 7.28 3.31
C THR A 461 17.47 6.46 3.80
N ALA A 462 18.02 6.80 4.96
CA ALA A 462 19.10 6.03 5.59
C ALA A 462 18.79 5.82 7.08
N PHE A 463 19.02 4.61 7.55
CA PHE A 463 18.97 4.23 8.96
C PHE A 463 20.40 3.94 9.41
N VAL A 464 20.99 4.85 10.16
CA VAL A 464 22.41 4.84 10.53
C VAL A 464 22.55 4.47 12.01
N PRO A 465 23.24 3.37 12.36
CA PRO A 465 23.46 3.00 13.75
C PRO A 465 24.46 3.96 14.42
N VAL A 466 24.11 4.57 15.55
CA VAL A 466 24.95 5.50 16.34
C VAL A 466 24.81 5.18 17.82
N SER A 467 25.90 4.79 18.48
CA SER A 467 25.96 4.53 19.92
C SER A 467 24.85 3.63 20.47
N GLY A 468 24.49 2.57 19.73
CA GLY A 468 23.42 1.64 20.11
C GLY A 468 22.01 2.10 19.73
N HIS A 469 21.86 3.26 19.09
CA HIS A 469 20.61 3.82 18.60
C HIS A 469 20.66 4.04 17.09
N TRP A 470 19.61 4.65 16.52
CA TRP A 470 19.44 4.77 15.08
C TRP A 470 19.08 6.19 14.70
N LYS A 471 19.93 6.82 13.88
CA LYS A 471 19.59 8.07 13.19
C LYS A 471 18.82 7.73 11.92
N ALA A 472 17.66 8.35 11.74
CA ALA A 472 16.92 8.30 10.48
C ALA A 472 17.25 9.57 9.68
N LEU A 473 17.75 9.39 8.45
CA LEU A 473 18.09 10.47 7.52
C LEU A 473 17.29 10.32 6.23
N ALA A 474 17.14 11.42 5.49
CA ALA A 474 16.71 11.38 4.10
C ALA A 474 17.45 12.43 3.26
N TYR A 475 17.67 12.08 2.00
CA TYR A 475 18.26 12.98 1.01
C TYR A 475 17.18 13.76 0.28
N LEU A 476 17.43 15.05 0.08
CA LEU A 476 16.64 15.88 -0.83
C LEU A 476 17.54 16.39 -1.96
N PRO A 477 17.10 16.26 -3.23
CA PRO A 477 17.82 16.87 -4.34
C PRO A 477 17.85 18.40 -4.20
N ALA A 478 18.89 19.02 -4.75
CA ALA A 478 18.93 20.47 -4.88
C ALA A 478 17.73 20.96 -5.70
N HIS A 479 17.05 21.98 -5.19
CA HIS A 479 15.97 22.68 -5.89
C HIS A 479 16.51 24.00 -6.44
N ARG A 480 15.78 24.64 -7.37
CA ARG A 480 16.16 25.96 -7.87
C ARG A 480 16.25 26.94 -6.69
N GLY A 481 17.46 27.41 -6.39
CA GLY A 481 17.71 28.41 -5.34
C GLY A 481 18.13 27.86 -3.96
N GLY A 482 18.32 26.55 -3.78
CA GLY A 482 18.77 26.00 -2.50
C GLY A 482 19.70 24.79 -2.63
N SER A 483 20.49 24.53 -1.58
CA SER A 483 21.35 23.36 -1.49
C SER A 483 20.53 22.10 -1.18
N GLY A 484 20.73 21.04 -1.97
CA GLY A 484 20.30 19.69 -1.60
C GLY A 484 21.18 19.11 -0.48
N GLY A 485 20.88 17.88 -0.07
CA GLY A 485 21.73 17.16 0.88
C GLY A 485 20.98 16.18 1.77
N TRP A 486 21.71 15.62 2.73
CA TRP A 486 21.19 14.74 3.76
C TRP A 486 20.75 15.51 5.00
N PHE A 487 19.53 15.24 5.44
CA PHE A 487 18.96 15.82 6.66
C PHE A 487 18.40 14.73 7.56
N ASN A 488 18.22 15.03 8.85
CA ASN A 488 17.40 14.20 9.72
C ASN A 488 16.00 14.03 9.10
N TYR A 489 15.42 12.84 9.26
CA TYR A 489 14.22 12.43 8.54
C TYR A 489 13.04 13.40 8.73
N ALA A 490 12.83 13.91 9.96
CA ALA A 490 11.80 14.90 10.23
C ALA A 490 11.99 16.20 9.42
N ARG A 491 13.21 16.75 9.43
CA ARG A 491 13.58 17.96 8.68
C ARG A 491 13.44 17.74 7.18
N ALA A 492 13.89 16.60 6.67
CA ALA A 492 13.73 16.25 5.26
C ALA A 492 12.25 16.17 4.86
N GLN A 493 11.40 15.57 5.69
CA GLN A 493 9.96 15.54 5.44
C GLN A 493 9.36 16.94 5.41
N ALA A 494 9.73 17.84 6.33
CA ALA A 494 9.20 19.19 6.38
C ALA A 494 9.64 20.01 5.14
N LEU A 495 10.91 19.94 4.78
CA LEU A 495 11.44 20.56 3.56
C LEU A 495 10.79 20.00 2.28
N SER A 496 10.55 18.69 2.23
CA SER A 496 9.84 18.08 1.10
C SER A 496 8.40 18.55 1.00
N ARG A 497 7.64 18.55 2.12
CA ARG A 497 6.23 18.93 2.12
C ARG A 497 5.99 20.43 1.89
N SER A 498 6.98 21.29 2.16
CA SER A 498 6.87 22.74 1.97
C SER A 498 7.03 23.20 0.52
N HIS A 499 7.53 22.33 -0.37
CA HIS A 499 7.82 22.63 -1.76
C HIS A 499 6.99 21.74 -2.71
N PRO A 500 6.84 22.13 -4.00
CA PRO A 500 6.20 21.27 -4.99
C PRO A 500 7.09 20.07 -5.35
N ILE A 501 6.48 19.01 -5.90
CA ILE A 501 7.25 17.87 -6.43
C ILE A 501 8.06 18.36 -7.65
N PRO A 502 9.38 18.07 -7.72
CA PRO A 502 10.20 18.52 -8.83
C PRO A 502 9.80 17.85 -10.16
N GLU A 503 9.97 18.59 -11.24
CA GLU A 503 9.93 18.09 -12.62
C GLU A 503 11.06 17.10 -12.86
N GLY A 504 10.80 16.06 -13.66
CA GLY A 504 11.81 15.09 -14.04
C GLY A 504 11.27 13.82 -14.69
N SER A 505 12.18 13.06 -15.29
CA SER A 505 11.87 11.79 -15.97
C SER A 505 12.81 10.68 -15.50
N ARG A 506 12.29 9.45 -15.44
CA ARG A 506 13.13 8.25 -15.19
C ARG A 506 14.12 7.98 -16.33
N GLY A 507 13.87 8.55 -17.51
CA GLY A 507 14.75 8.44 -18.67
C GLY A 507 15.83 9.53 -18.75
N ASP A 508 15.96 10.39 -17.73
CA ASP A 508 17.05 11.38 -17.65
C ASP A 508 18.38 10.64 -17.40
N ASP A 509 19.31 10.73 -18.35
CA ASP A 509 20.63 10.07 -18.26
C ASP A 509 21.50 10.61 -17.11
N THR A 510 21.18 11.80 -16.58
CA THR A 510 21.89 12.40 -15.44
C THR A 510 21.38 11.91 -14.08
N LEU A 511 20.18 11.35 -14.03
CA LEU A 511 19.53 10.90 -12.79
C LEU A 511 20.37 9.84 -12.03
N PRO A 512 20.91 8.78 -12.66
CA PRO A 512 21.80 7.84 -11.98
C PRO A 512 22.99 8.55 -11.31
N ARG A 513 23.60 9.53 -11.99
CA ARG A 513 24.75 10.27 -11.45
C ARG A 513 24.37 11.19 -10.28
N ARG A 514 23.17 11.78 -10.29
CA ARG A 514 22.65 12.56 -9.15
C ARG A 514 22.44 11.68 -7.91
N ILE A 515 22.00 10.44 -8.13
CA ILE A 515 21.83 9.45 -7.05
C ILE A 515 23.20 8.98 -6.55
N ASP A 516 24.15 8.72 -7.44
CA ASP A 516 25.53 8.36 -7.06
C ASP A 516 26.19 9.49 -6.25
N HIS A 517 25.97 10.76 -6.63
CA HIS A 517 26.41 11.91 -5.83
C HIS A 517 25.82 11.91 -4.42
N ALA A 518 24.52 11.67 -4.28
CA ALA A 518 23.87 11.57 -2.96
C ALA A 518 24.44 10.42 -2.11
N LEU A 519 24.72 9.27 -2.74
CA LEU A 519 25.34 8.12 -2.08
C LEU A 519 26.77 8.43 -1.64
N TYR A 520 27.55 9.08 -2.50
CA TYR A 520 28.90 9.56 -2.19
C TYR A 520 28.90 10.52 -1.00
N GLU A 521 28.02 11.53 -1.01
CA GLU A 521 27.87 12.46 0.11
C GLU A 521 27.57 11.74 1.42
N LEU A 522 26.65 10.77 1.43
CA LEU A 522 26.36 10.01 2.64
C LEU A 522 27.59 9.24 3.12
N SER A 523 28.23 8.49 2.21
CA SER A 523 29.34 7.60 2.56
C SER A 523 30.48 8.33 3.28
N ARG A 524 30.73 9.59 2.93
CA ARG A 524 31.74 10.45 3.58
C ARG A 524 31.42 10.81 5.04
N HIS A 525 30.15 10.74 5.43
CA HIS A 525 29.70 11.05 6.78
C HIS A 525 29.44 9.78 7.62
N LEU A 526 29.57 8.60 7.03
CA LEU A 526 29.39 7.33 7.73
C LEU A 526 30.72 6.83 8.29
N GLU A 527 30.70 6.41 9.55
CA GLU A 527 31.79 5.64 10.18
C GLU A 527 31.74 4.16 9.79
N CYS A 528 30.73 3.74 9.01
CA CYS A 528 30.50 2.36 8.61
C CYS A 528 30.07 2.24 7.15
N GLY A 529 30.16 1.03 6.60
CA GLY A 529 29.60 0.74 5.28
C GLY A 529 28.07 0.74 5.29
N TYR A 530 27.48 0.63 4.09
CA TYR A 530 26.03 0.69 3.95
C TYR A 530 25.47 -0.32 2.93
N VAL A 531 24.23 -0.73 3.16
CA VAL A 531 23.46 -1.62 2.28
C VAL A 531 22.32 -0.83 1.64
N LEU A 532 22.17 -0.92 0.33
CA LEU A 532 21.15 -0.22 -0.43
C LEU A 532 20.00 -1.17 -0.81
N TYR A 533 18.79 -0.81 -0.42
CA TYR A 533 17.54 -1.47 -0.80
C TYR A 533 16.84 -0.64 -1.88
N VAL A 534 16.46 -1.27 -2.98
CA VAL A 534 15.72 -0.62 -4.09
C VAL A 534 14.36 -1.26 -4.33
N SER A 535 13.36 -0.46 -4.67
CA SER A 535 12.03 -0.97 -5.08
C SER A 535 12.07 -1.39 -6.55
N GLY A 536 11.87 -2.68 -6.82
CA GLY A 536 12.01 -3.24 -8.17
C GLY A 536 10.99 -2.68 -9.17
N ASP A 537 9.76 -2.43 -8.72
CA ASP A 537 8.67 -1.87 -9.51
C ASP A 537 8.95 -0.44 -10.03
N SER A 538 9.80 0.32 -9.35
CA SER A 538 10.09 1.71 -9.69
C SER A 538 11.46 1.98 -10.30
N THR A 539 12.46 1.14 -10.01
CA THR A 539 13.88 1.41 -10.31
C THR A 539 14.46 0.59 -11.47
N ARG A 540 13.83 -0.53 -11.86
CA ARG A 540 14.25 -1.41 -12.96
C ARG A 540 14.63 -0.69 -14.27
N PRO A 541 13.92 0.36 -14.72
CA PRO A 541 14.26 1.03 -15.97
C PRO A 541 15.53 1.90 -15.92
N VAL A 542 15.98 2.28 -14.73
CA VAL A 542 17.07 3.26 -14.54
C VAL A 542 18.44 2.59 -14.59
N TRP A 543 18.59 1.41 -13.98
CA TRP A 543 19.86 0.67 -13.93
C TRP A 543 19.76 -0.67 -14.65
N PRO A 544 20.67 -0.99 -15.60
CA PRO A 544 20.62 -2.22 -16.37
C PRO A 544 20.53 -3.50 -15.53
N LEU A 545 21.36 -3.66 -14.50
CA LEU A 545 21.43 -4.91 -13.70
C LEU A 545 20.24 -5.11 -12.76
N LEU A 546 19.41 -4.09 -12.56
CA LEU A 546 18.16 -4.26 -11.83
C LEU A 546 17.10 -4.97 -12.69
N ALA A 547 17.26 -5.08 -14.00
CA ALA A 547 16.35 -5.80 -14.88
C ALA A 547 16.77 -7.28 -15.03
N ASN A 548 15.83 -8.22 -14.88
CA ASN A 548 16.13 -9.66 -14.92
C ASN A 548 16.78 -10.11 -16.24
N LYS A 549 16.42 -9.48 -17.36
CA LYS A 549 17.00 -9.78 -18.68
C LYS A 549 18.50 -9.50 -18.80
N ASN A 550 19.06 -8.77 -17.84
CA ASN A 550 20.45 -8.34 -17.81
C ASN A 550 21.20 -8.94 -16.61
N ALA A 551 20.64 -9.96 -15.93
CA ALA A 551 21.22 -10.52 -14.71
C ALA A 551 22.63 -11.10 -14.94
N ASP A 552 22.93 -11.54 -16.16
CA ASP A 552 24.23 -12.12 -16.55
C ASP A 552 25.22 -11.08 -17.10
N LEU A 553 24.83 -9.80 -17.18
CA LEU A 553 25.76 -8.76 -17.61
C LEU A 553 26.78 -8.47 -16.52
N LEU A 554 28.05 -8.40 -16.93
CA LEU A 554 29.14 -7.95 -16.08
C LEU A 554 29.39 -6.45 -16.34
N PRO A 555 29.43 -5.61 -15.29
CA PRO A 555 29.91 -4.24 -15.43
C PRO A 555 31.36 -4.20 -15.90
N ASP A 556 31.73 -3.15 -16.63
CA ASP A 556 33.13 -2.83 -16.89
C ASP A 556 33.83 -2.25 -15.64
N ASN A 557 35.12 -1.91 -15.78
CA ASN A 557 35.93 -1.37 -14.69
C ASN A 557 35.40 -0.01 -14.16
N ASP A 558 34.64 0.71 -14.98
CA ASP A 558 34.02 1.99 -14.62
C ASP A 558 32.64 1.81 -13.97
N GLY A 559 32.22 0.56 -13.76
CA GLY A 559 30.92 0.22 -13.17
C GLY A 559 29.75 0.44 -14.14
N LEU A 560 30.00 0.43 -15.44
CA LEU A 560 29.00 0.62 -16.48
C LEU A 560 28.59 -0.71 -17.11
N ALA A 561 27.32 -0.82 -17.49
CA ALA A 561 26.78 -1.89 -18.33
C ALA A 561 26.04 -1.23 -19.49
N ASN A 562 26.40 -1.57 -20.73
CA ASN A 562 25.86 -0.93 -21.94
C ASN A 562 26.02 0.60 -21.94
N GLY A 563 27.16 1.11 -21.47
CA GLY A 563 27.47 2.55 -21.43
C GLY A 563 26.69 3.34 -20.37
N ARG A 564 26.00 2.68 -19.44
CA ARG A 564 25.22 3.30 -18.36
C ARG A 564 25.64 2.73 -16.99
N PRO A 565 25.54 3.50 -15.89
CA PRO A 565 25.78 2.97 -14.54
C PRO A 565 25.02 1.66 -14.32
N ALA A 566 25.75 0.58 -14.00
CA ALA A 566 25.20 -0.77 -13.97
C ALA A 566 24.21 -0.97 -12.80
N LEU A 567 24.53 -0.36 -11.65
CA LEU A 567 23.76 -0.34 -10.40
C LEU A 567 23.88 1.05 -9.75
N PRO A 568 23.00 1.41 -8.80
CA PRO A 568 23.18 2.63 -8.02
C PRO A 568 24.49 2.54 -7.21
N GLY A 569 25.32 3.57 -7.32
CA GLY A 569 26.64 3.67 -6.70
C GLY A 569 27.75 2.93 -7.44
N ALA A 570 27.48 2.24 -8.55
CA ALA A 570 28.49 1.43 -9.25
C ALA A 570 29.66 2.26 -9.78
N THR A 571 29.43 3.53 -10.11
CA THR A 571 30.47 4.44 -10.64
C THR A 571 31.33 5.09 -9.55
N LEU A 572 31.02 4.87 -8.27
CA LEU A 572 31.78 5.41 -7.15
C LEU A 572 33.09 4.64 -6.95
N ALA A 573 34.06 5.22 -6.25
CA ALA A 573 35.24 4.48 -5.80
C ALA A 573 34.85 3.38 -4.78
N PRO A 574 35.56 2.24 -4.71
CA PRO A 574 35.16 1.08 -3.90
C PRO A 574 34.78 1.39 -2.44
N GLU A 575 35.51 2.30 -1.79
CA GLU A 575 35.28 2.76 -0.42
C GLU A 575 33.96 3.53 -0.23
N HIS A 576 33.40 4.06 -1.32
CA HIS A 576 32.15 4.81 -1.35
C HIS A 576 30.98 3.99 -1.92
N ARG A 577 31.21 2.75 -2.37
CA ARG A 577 30.17 1.89 -2.95
C ARG A 577 29.27 1.29 -1.86
N PRO A 578 28.00 0.96 -2.19
CA PRO A 578 27.19 0.12 -1.32
C PRO A 578 27.85 -1.25 -1.16
N GLN A 579 27.91 -1.76 0.07
CA GLN A 579 28.38 -3.13 0.32
C GLN A 579 27.49 -4.18 -0.35
N ALA A 580 26.19 -3.89 -0.43
CA ALA A 580 25.24 -4.74 -1.13
C ALA A 580 24.10 -3.91 -1.72
N VAL A 581 23.56 -4.39 -2.85
CA VAL A 581 22.36 -3.84 -3.50
C VAL A 581 21.28 -4.91 -3.54
N ILE A 582 20.16 -4.64 -2.86
CA ILE A 582 19.07 -5.59 -2.68
C ILE A 582 17.82 -5.02 -3.34
N ARG A 583 17.29 -5.73 -4.34
CA ARG A 583 16.02 -5.39 -4.97
C ARG A 583 14.88 -6.10 -4.25
N THR A 584 13.83 -5.35 -3.92
CA THR A 584 12.59 -5.94 -3.39
C THR A 584 11.41 -5.68 -4.30
N THR A 585 10.63 -6.71 -4.60
CA THR A 585 9.42 -6.63 -5.43
C THR A 585 8.27 -7.32 -4.70
N SER A 586 7.17 -6.61 -4.45
CA SER A 586 6.01 -7.19 -3.77
C SER A 586 5.05 -7.85 -4.77
N SER A 587 4.24 -8.80 -4.33
CA SER A 587 3.19 -9.44 -5.15
C SER A 587 2.03 -8.53 -5.54
N ALA A 588 2.13 -7.21 -5.31
CA ALA A 588 1.32 -6.24 -6.04
C ALA A 588 1.74 -6.17 -7.52
N ASP A 589 3.01 -6.46 -7.80
CA ASP A 589 3.48 -6.76 -9.15
C ASP A 589 3.04 -8.20 -9.50
N PRO A 590 2.21 -8.38 -10.55
CA PRO A 590 1.72 -9.70 -10.95
C PRO A 590 2.83 -10.62 -11.49
N SER A 591 4.07 -10.13 -11.63
CA SER A 591 5.22 -10.97 -11.97
C SER A 591 5.74 -11.83 -10.83
N ILE A 592 5.38 -11.53 -9.57
CA ILE A 592 5.88 -12.28 -8.42
C ILE A 592 4.97 -13.48 -8.14
N PRO A 593 5.50 -14.72 -8.17
CA PRO A 593 4.69 -15.90 -7.93
C PRO A 593 4.15 -15.94 -6.50
N LEU A 594 2.96 -16.53 -6.34
CA LEU A 594 2.34 -16.75 -5.04
C LEU A 594 2.72 -18.13 -4.51
N PRO A 595 3.08 -18.28 -3.23
CA PRO A 595 3.25 -19.59 -2.61
C PRO A 595 1.92 -20.36 -2.65
N ALA A 596 1.94 -21.59 -3.17
CA ALA A 596 0.76 -22.42 -3.37
C ALA A 596 0.74 -23.68 -2.50
N LEU A 597 1.92 -24.29 -2.28
CA LEU A 597 2.12 -25.53 -1.52
C LEU A 597 3.20 -25.32 -0.46
N PHE A 598 3.04 -26.00 0.67
CA PHE A 598 4.05 -26.07 1.74
C PHE A 598 4.17 -27.52 2.16
N HIS A 599 5.40 -28.00 2.18
CA HIS A 599 5.74 -29.34 2.61
C HIS A 599 6.75 -29.25 3.76
N GLU A 600 6.50 -30.01 4.82
CA GLU A 600 7.46 -30.25 5.88
C GLU A 600 8.18 -31.56 5.56
N ILE A 601 9.51 -31.50 5.53
CA ILE A 601 10.38 -32.66 5.30
C ILE A 601 11.03 -32.97 6.65
N ASP A 602 10.82 -34.17 7.17
CA ASP A 602 11.44 -34.63 8.41
C ASP A 602 12.91 -35.07 8.21
N GLU A 603 13.58 -35.45 9.29
CA GLU A 603 15.01 -35.86 9.27
C GLU A 603 15.24 -37.12 8.41
N ASP A 604 14.22 -37.97 8.27
CA ASP A 604 14.26 -39.19 7.47
C ASP A 604 13.88 -38.94 5.99
N GLY A 605 13.56 -37.70 5.63
CA GLY A 605 13.19 -37.29 4.28
C GLY A 605 11.71 -37.54 3.93
N ASN A 606 10.88 -37.90 4.90
CA ASN A 606 9.44 -38.05 4.66
C ASN A 606 8.78 -36.68 4.52
N VAL A 607 7.89 -36.59 3.54
CA VAL A 607 7.15 -35.37 3.22
C VAL A 607 5.77 -35.41 3.88
N SER A 608 5.42 -34.34 4.58
CA SER A 608 4.08 -34.13 5.14
C SER A 608 3.54 -32.74 4.79
N ASP A 609 2.21 -32.61 4.72
CA ASP A 609 1.55 -31.38 4.26
C ASP A 609 1.46 -30.25 5.31
N GLY A 610 2.04 -30.44 6.50
CA GLY A 610 2.27 -29.41 7.52
C GLY A 610 1.15 -28.36 7.73
N ASP A 611 1.54 -27.13 8.06
CA ASP A 611 0.64 -25.97 7.92
C ASP A 611 0.67 -25.48 6.47
N LYS A 612 -0.51 -25.39 5.84
CA LYS A 612 -0.70 -24.88 4.46
C LYS A 612 -0.30 -23.39 4.29
N THR A 613 0.29 -22.76 5.29
CA THR A 613 0.66 -21.36 5.28
C THR A 613 2.00 -21.12 5.98
N SER A 614 2.76 -20.13 5.50
CA SER A 614 4.00 -19.72 6.15
C SER A 614 4.23 -18.21 6.13
N ASN A 615 4.93 -17.73 7.15
CA ASN A 615 5.44 -16.37 7.26
C ASN A 615 6.99 -16.32 7.12
N ALA A 616 7.60 -17.41 6.67
CA ALA A 616 9.04 -17.62 6.59
C ALA A 616 9.68 -16.98 5.34
N LEU A 617 11.01 -17.03 5.29
CA LEU A 617 11.83 -16.74 4.13
C LEU A 617 12.26 -18.06 3.48
N PHE A 618 12.07 -18.14 2.16
CA PHE A 618 12.47 -19.28 1.32
C PHE A 618 13.52 -18.81 0.31
N GLN A 619 14.56 -19.60 0.10
CA GLN A 619 15.49 -19.43 -1.01
C GLN A 619 14.95 -20.24 -2.20
N LEU A 620 14.86 -19.65 -3.38
CA LEU A 620 14.41 -20.41 -4.56
C LEU A 620 15.49 -21.40 -4.99
N ASP A 621 15.07 -22.60 -5.35
CA ASP A 621 15.99 -23.62 -5.82
C ASP A 621 16.55 -23.22 -7.19
N GLY A 622 17.82 -23.55 -7.45
CA GLY A 622 18.52 -23.13 -8.66
C GLY A 622 19.12 -21.72 -8.61
N THR A 623 19.04 -21.02 -7.46
CA THR A 623 19.67 -19.70 -7.26
C THR A 623 20.20 -19.53 -5.83
N ALA A 624 21.32 -18.80 -5.71
CA ALA A 624 21.92 -18.44 -4.42
C ALA A 624 21.50 -17.04 -3.92
N THR A 625 20.88 -16.23 -4.78
CA THR A 625 20.68 -14.78 -4.56
C THR A 625 19.22 -14.35 -4.53
N THR A 626 18.27 -15.24 -4.87
CA THR A 626 16.85 -14.91 -4.94
C THR A 626 16.04 -15.66 -3.88
N PHE A 627 15.28 -14.88 -3.12
CA PHE A 627 14.48 -15.36 -2.00
C PHE A 627 13.03 -14.88 -2.14
N LEU A 628 12.09 -15.68 -1.65
CA LEU A 628 10.68 -15.32 -1.49
C LEU A 628 10.32 -15.28 0.00
N MET A 629 9.90 -14.11 0.46
CA MET A 629 9.29 -13.96 1.77
C MET A 629 7.78 -14.17 1.66
N SER A 630 7.29 -15.32 2.13
CA SER A 630 5.86 -15.60 2.22
C SER A 630 5.21 -14.79 3.33
N ARG A 631 3.97 -14.35 3.11
CA ARG A 631 3.20 -13.57 4.08
C ARG A 631 1.74 -14.01 4.11
N ARG A 632 1.29 -14.31 5.33
CA ARG A 632 -0.12 -14.43 5.70
C ARG A 632 -0.71 -13.04 5.97
N PRO A 633 -1.78 -12.63 5.29
CA PRO A 633 -2.54 -11.43 5.67
C PRO A 633 -3.04 -11.54 7.12
N HIS A 634 -2.98 -10.45 7.88
CA HIS A 634 -3.43 -10.43 9.28
C HIS A 634 -4.90 -10.83 9.44
N GLN A 635 -5.72 -10.57 8.41
CA GLN A 635 -7.13 -10.97 8.40
C GLN A 635 -7.31 -12.49 8.51
N MET A 636 -6.31 -13.29 8.12
CA MET A 636 -6.32 -14.75 8.29
C MET A 636 -6.03 -15.21 9.72
N ASP A 637 -5.45 -14.35 10.56
CA ASP A 637 -5.25 -14.64 11.99
C ASP A 637 -6.54 -14.44 12.82
N GLY A 638 -7.61 -13.93 12.19
CA GLY A 638 -8.91 -13.71 12.83
C GLY A 638 -9.60 -15.00 13.25
N LYS A 639 -10.39 -14.93 14.34
CA LYS A 639 -11.15 -16.08 14.87
C LYS A 639 -12.51 -16.31 14.19
N THR A 640 -12.94 -15.43 13.29
CA THR A 640 -14.25 -15.53 12.63
C THR A 640 -14.25 -16.61 11.54
N PRO A 641 -15.40 -17.23 11.22
CA PRO A 641 -15.51 -18.12 10.06
C PRO A 641 -15.07 -17.46 8.75
N SER A 642 -15.36 -16.16 8.59
CA SER A 642 -14.93 -15.35 7.44
C SER A 642 -13.40 -15.26 7.30
N ALA A 643 -12.65 -15.19 8.41
CA ALA A 643 -11.18 -15.16 8.41
C ALA A 643 -10.56 -16.46 7.89
N LYS A 644 -11.27 -17.58 8.04
CA LYS A 644 -10.84 -18.93 7.61
C LYS A 644 -11.41 -19.33 6.25
N SER A 645 -12.18 -18.46 5.61
CA SER A 645 -12.86 -18.78 4.36
C SER A 645 -11.88 -18.97 3.21
N GLY A 646 -12.14 -19.98 2.39
CA GLY A 646 -11.26 -20.37 1.29
C GLY A 646 -10.01 -21.16 1.72
N ARG A 647 -9.86 -21.54 2.99
CA ARG A 647 -8.71 -22.35 3.46
C ARG A 647 -8.82 -23.83 3.10
N THR A 648 -10.02 -24.40 3.20
CA THR A 648 -10.27 -25.85 3.05
C THR A 648 -11.11 -26.20 1.82
N GLN A 649 -11.82 -25.22 1.24
CA GLN A 649 -12.71 -25.43 0.10
C GLN A 649 -12.64 -24.23 -0.85
N GLY A 650 -12.98 -24.46 -2.12
CA GLY A 650 -13.16 -23.41 -3.13
C GLY A 650 -14.56 -22.79 -3.09
N ARG A 651 -14.77 -21.69 -3.81
CA ARG A 651 -16.07 -21.00 -3.85
C ARG A 651 -17.19 -21.83 -4.48
N TRP A 652 -16.85 -22.75 -5.38
CA TRP A 652 -17.81 -23.67 -6.00
C TRP A 652 -18.41 -24.68 -5.01
N ALA A 653 -17.61 -25.14 -4.04
CA ALA A 653 -18.04 -26.12 -3.05
C ALA A 653 -18.59 -25.47 -1.77
N CYS A 654 -18.86 -24.17 -1.79
CA CYS A 654 -19.29 -23.40 -0.62
C CYS A 654 -20.77 -23.07 -0.72
N ASP A 655 -21.64 -23.82 -0.05
CA ASP A 655 -23.09 -23.58 -0.10
C ASP A 655 -23.56 -22.40 0.78
N ASP A 656 -22.71 -21.95 1.72
CA ASP A 656 -23.00 -20.80 2.57
C ASP A 656 -22.84 -19.49 1.80
N LYS A 657 -23.98 -18.86 1.49
CA LYS A 657 -24.07 -17.59 0.75
C LYS A 657 -23.45 -16.41 1.50
N GLU A 658 -23.51 -16.37 2.84
CA GLU A 658 -22.83 -15.33 3.62
C GLU A 658 -21.32 -15.50 3.53
N GLN A 659 -20.84 -16.74 3.62
CA GLN A 659 -19.42 -17.07 3.48
C GLN A 659 -18.90 -16.73 2.08
N GLN A 660 -19.68 -17.00 1.03
CA GLN A 660 -19.36 -16.56 -0.33
C GLN A 660 -19.29 -15.02 -0.46
N ALA A 661 -20.07 -14.28 0.32
CA ALA A 661 -20.04 -12.82 0.30
C ALA A 661 -18.79 -12.21 0.94
N GLU A 662 -18.01 -13.00 1.69
CA GLU A 662 -16.80 -12.57 2.37
C GLU A 662 -15.56 -12.56 1.48
N THR A 663 -14.60 -11.71 1.83
CA THR A 663 -13.30 -11.69 1.16
C THR A 663 -12.51 -12.93 1.55
N TRP A 664 -12.10 -13.72 0.57
CA TRP A 664 -11.29 -14.91 0.78
C TRP A 664 -9.84 -14.55 0.52
N PHE A 665 -9.07 -14.48 1.59
CA PHE A 665 -7.67 -14.05 1.54
C PHE A 665 -6.77 -15.16 0.99
N ASN A 666 -5.70 -14.75 0.32
CA ASN A 666 -4.64 -15.63 -0.12
C ASN A 666 -3.30 -15.13 0.45
N LEU A 667 -2.27 -15.99 0.39
CA LEU A 667 -0.91 -15.59 0.70
C LEU A 667 -0.43 -14.51 -0.27
N THR A 668 0.52 -13.73 0.21
CA THR A 668 1.26 -12.75 -0.58
C THR A 668 2.74 -13.04 -0.47
N ALA A 669 3.52 -12.56 -1.44
CA ALA A 669 4.96 -12.75 -1.44
C ALA A 669 5.71 -11.45 -1.65
N THR A 670 6.97 -11.44 -1.24
CA THR A 670 7.93 -10.40 -1.58
C THR A 670 9.20 -11.08 -2.06
N GLU A 671 9.54 -10.84 -3.32
CA GLU A 671 10.84 -11.19 -3.88
C GLU A 671 11.90 -10.31 -3.23
N ILE A 672 12.96 -10.94 -2.74
CA ILE A 672 14.18 -10.32 -2.25
C ILE A 672 15.31 -10.89 -3.09
N ALA A 673 15.83 -10.08 -4.01
CA ALA A 673 16.94 -10.42 -4.87
C ALA A 673 18.19 -9.64 -4.44
N VAL A 674 19.24 -10.35 -4.03
CA VAL A 674 20.54 -9.75 -3.66
C VAL A 674 21.36 -9.63 -4.93
N ILE A 675 21.31 -8.46 -5.56
CA ILE A 675 21.89 -8.23 -6.89
C ILE A 675 23.42 -8.07 -6.82
N HIS A 676 23.89 -7.45 -5.74
CA HIS A 676 25.31 -7.27 -5.46
C HIS A 676 25.56 -7.50 -3.97
N HIS A 677 26.67 -8.16 -3.64
CA HIS A 677 27.24 -8.33 -2.31
C HIS A 677 28.74 -8.67 -2.46
N PRO A 678 29.55 -8.62 -1.39
CA PRO A 678 30.98 -8.96 -1.47
C PRO A 678 31.18 -10.43 -1.89
N ASP A 679 32.19 -10.70 -2.73
CA ASP A 679 32.43 -12.04 -3.31
C ASP A 679 32.67 -13.14 -2.27
N ASN A 680 33.24 -12.77 -1.12
CA ASN A 680 33.50 -13.68 0.00
C ASN A 680 32.32 -13.83 0.97
N ALA A 681 31.20 -13.13 0.73
CA ALA A 681 30.02 -13.16 1.57
C ALA A 681 28.90 -14.00 0.93
N LYS A 682 28.07 -14.63 1.76
CA LYS A 682 26.83 -15.28 1.29
C LYS A 682 25.72 -14.23 1.13
N ALA A 683 24.81 -14.43 0.18
CA ALA A 683 23.65 -13.56 0.01
C ALA A 683 22.62 -13.66 1.16
N LEU A 684 22.54 -14.81 1.84
CA LEU A 684 21.52 -15.11 2.85
C LEU A 684 21.43 -14.07 3.99
N PRO A 685 22.53 -13.66 4.66
CA PRO A 685 22.47 -12.62 5.69
C PRO A 685 21.84 -11.30 5.22
N TYR A 686 22.12 -10.87 3.98
CA TYR A 686 21.55 -9.67 3.37
C TYR A 686 20.05 -9.83 3.12
N ALA A 687 19.64 -10.97 2.54
CA ALA A 687 18.23 -11.28 2.28
C ALA A 687 17.42 -11.43 3.57
N LEU A 688 17.96 -12.12 4.58
CA LEU A 688 17.35 -12.28 5.89
C LEU A 688 17.17 -10.92 6.59
N THR A 689 18.16 -10.05 6.49
CA THR A 689 18.06 -8.69 7.02
C THR A 689 16.94 -7.92 6.32
N ALA A 690 16.86 -7.96 4.99
CA ALA A 690 15.76 -7.35 4.23
C ALA A 690 14.38 -7.86 4.70
N ALA A 691 14.24 -9.18 4.85
CA ALA A 691 12.99 -9.82 5.28
C ALA A 691 12.59 -9.42 6.71
N ARG A 692 13.56 -9.26 7.62
CA ARG A 692 13.31 -8.78 8.98
C ARG A 692 12.96 -7.30 9.00
N LEU A 693 13.63 -6.47 8.21
CA LEU A 693 13.28 -5.06 8.07
C LEU A 693 11.85 -4.87 7.56
N CYS A 694 11.29 -5.81 6.79
CA CYS A 694 9.86 -5.81 6.45
C CYS A 694 8.94 -6.01 7.69
N ASN A 695 9.38 -6.70 8.74
CA ASN A 695 8.63 -6.86 10.00
C ASN A 695 8.82 -5.72 11.02
N HIS A 696 9.68 -4.75 10.71
CA HIS A 696 10.04 -3.66 11.63
C HIS A 696 9.54 -2.32 11.12
N ALA A 697 8.23 -2.22 10.88
CA ALA A 697 7.61 -0.94 10.56
C ALA A 697 7.62 -0.03 11.80
N LEU A 698 7.84 1.28 11.60
CA LEU A 698 7.91 2.23 12.71
C LEU A 698 6.52 2.58 13.28
N ALA A 699 5.48 2.63 12.43
CA ALA A 699 4.13 3.05 12.82
C ALA A 699 3.08 1.93 12.83
N TRP A 700 3.47 0.70 12.44
CA TRP A 700 2.53 -0.41 12.20
C TRP A 700 3.05 -1.66 12.91
N GLU A 701 2.17 -2.46 13.50
CA GLU A 701 2.55 -3.74 14.12
C GLU A 701 2.79 -4.84 13.08
N HIS A 702 2.09 -4.75 11.95
CA HIS A 702 2.15 -5.76 10.91
C HIS A 702 3.30 -5.54 9.92
N ARG A 703 3.69 -6.64 9.25
CA ARG A 703 4.70 -6.65 8.20
C ARG A 703 4.36 -5.66 7.08
N THR A 704 5.36 -4.90 6.62
CA THR A 704 5.32 -4.00 5.45
C THR A 704 5.80 -4.73 4.19
N ARG A 705 5.33 -4.30 3.01
CA ARG A 705 5.66 -4.93 1.72
C ARG A 705 7.13 -4.76 1.29
N HIS A 706 7.80 -3.76 1.85
CA HIS A 706 9.18 -3.43 1.55
C HIS A 706 9.96 -3.27 2.86
N PRO A 707 11.28 -3.51 2.87
CA PRO A 707 12.13 -3.23 4.02
C PRO A 707 11.95 -1.81 4.54
N LEU A 708 12.11 -1.63 5.86
CA LEU A 708 11.97 -0.34 6.57
C LEU A 708 12.54 0.87 5.79
N PRO A 709 13.77 0.87 5.24
CA PRO A 709 14.29 2.01 4.50
C PRO A 709 13.40 2.41 3.30
N ILE A 710 13.08 1.48 2.41
CA ILE A 710 12.18 1.74 1.27
C ILE A 710 10.79 2.14 1.77
N HIS A 711 10.28 1.48 2.81
CA HIS A 711 8.96 1.80 3.36
C HIS A 711 8.90 3.25 3.83
N SER A 712 9.91 3.73 4.56
CA SER A 712 10.00 5.13 5.01
C SER A 712 10.13 6.12 3.86
N ALA A 713 10.80 5.75 2.77
CA ALA A 713 10.86 6.57 1.55
C ALA A 713 9.49 6.65 0.86
N ILE A 714 8.77 5.52 0.77
CA ILE A 714 7.38 5.47 0.26
C ILE A 714 6.44 6.30 1.13
N GLN A 715 6.57 6.25 2.46
CA GLN A 715 5.72 7.06 3.34
C GLN A 715 6.00 8.55 3.20
N MET A 716 7.27 8.95 3.08
CA MET A 716 7.64 10.34 2.82
C MET A 716 7.03 10.86 1.51
N ASP A 717 7.06 10.06 0.44
CA ASP A 717 6.37 10.37 -0.83
C ASP A 717 4.85 10.50 -0.64
N LYS A 718 4.21 9.51 0.01
CA LYS A 718 2.76 9.49 0.26
C LYS A 718 2.26 10.67 1.09
N ASN A 719 3.11 11.17 1.99
CA ASN A 719 2.80 12.29 2.85
C ASN A 719 2.98 13.66 2.16
N HIS A 720 3.54 13.68 0.95
CA HIS A 720 3.70 14.92 0.21
C HIS A 720 2.33 15.50 -0.18
N PRO A 721 2.06 16.81 0.02
CA PRO A 721 0.77 17.43 -0.30
C PRO A 721 0.27 17.16 -1.73
N GLU A 722 1.18 17.10 -2.70
CA GLU A 722 0.87 16.85 -4.12
C GLU A 722 0.80 15.37 -4.54
N TYR A 723 0.99 14.42 -3.62
CA TYR A 723 0.97 13.00 -3.93
C TYR A 723 -0.35 12.59 -4.61
N ARG A 724 -0.24 12.09 -5.85
CA ARG A 724 -1.36 11.62 -6.70
C ARG A 724 -2.44 12.65 -7.03
N ARG A 725 -2.18 13.95 -6.85
CA ARG A 725 -3.16 14.98 -7.21
C ARG A 725 -3.27 15.23 -8.72
N THR A 726 -2.20 14.96 -9.48
CA THR A 726 -2.14 15.26 -10.94
C THR A 726 -2.08 14.02 -11.82
N ILE A 727 -2.14 12.79 -11.27
CA ILE A 727 -2.02 11.56 -12.08
C ILE A 727 -3.32 11.26 -12.83
N ASP A 728 -3.18 10.70 -14.04
CA ASP A 728 -4.24 10.03 -14.81
C ASP A 728 -5.27 9.34 -13.93
N TRP A 729 -6.47 9.92 -14.00
CA TRP A 729 -7.67 9.58 -13.25
C TRP A 729 -8.15 8.14 -13.48
N ASP A 730 -7.67 7.47 -14.53
CA ASP A 730 -7.95 6.04 -14.80
C ASP A 730 -7.09 5.08 -13.93
N SER A 731 -5.99 5.54 -13.33
CA SER A 731 -5.10 4.70 -12.51
C SER A 731 -5.53 4.58 -11.04
N ASP A 732 -6.29 5.55 -10.54
CA ASP A 732 -6.81 5.56 -9.17
C ASP A 732 -7.96 4.58 -8.98
N ASP A 733 -8.68 4.27 -10.07
CA ASP A 733 -9.60 3.15 -10.08
C ASP A 733 -8.80 1.84 -9.98
N ALA A 734 -7.72 1.61 -10.73
CA ALA A 734 -6.99 0.32 -10.75
C ALA A 734 -6.30 -0.15 -9.44
N SER A 735 -6.16 0.69 -8.41
CA SER A 735 -5.37 0.38 -7.19
C SER A 735 -6.14 0.29 -5.86
N GLY A 736 -7.48 0.17 -5.90
CA GLY A 736 -8.38 0.10 -4.72
C GLY A 736 -8.64 -1.27 -4.08
#